data_AF-A0A6Q6QBZ6-F1
#
_entry.id   AF-A0A6Q6QBZ6-F1
#
_cell.length_a   1.000
_cell.length_b   1.000
_cell.length_c   1.000
_cell.angle_alpha   90.00
_cell.angle_beta   90.00
_cell.angle_gamma   90.00
#
_symmetry.space_group_name_H-M   'P 1'
#
loop_
_entity.id
_entity.type
_entity.pdbx_description
1 polymer ?
#
loop_
_entity_poly.entity_id
_entity_poly.type
_entity_poly.pdbx_seq_one_letter_code
_entity_poly.pdbx_strand_id
1 'polypeptide(L)'
;MRLRILGVHRALPTHARVAVCSNYLGKLEYSQTPSHSHTVSFAKEKTLLLRLTSPGKPLAPRNMSGRARVRARGITTGHSAREVGRSSRDLMVTSASPGDSEAGGGTSVISQPYELGVSSGDGGRTFMERRGKGRQDFEELGVCTREKLTHVKDCKTGSSGIPVRLVTNLFNLDLPQDWQLYQYHVTYSPDLASRRLRIALLYNHSILSDKAKAFDGASLFLSEKLDQKVTELTSETQRGETIKITLTLTSKLFPNSPVCIQFFNVIFRKILKNLSMYQIGRNFYKPSEPVEIPQYKLSLWPGFAISVSHFESKLLFNADVNYKVLRNETVLDFMTDLCLRTGMSCFTEMCHKQLVGLVVLTRYNNKTYRIDDIDWSVKPTQAFQKRDGSEVTYVDYYKQQYDITLSDLNQPVLVSLLKRKRNDNSEPQMVHLMPELCFLTGLSSQATSDFRLMKAVAEETRLSPVGRQQQLARLVDDIQRNPVARFELETWGLHFGSQLSLTGRVVPSEKILLQDHTCQPAFAADWSKDMRSCKVLSSQPLNRWLIVCCNRAEHLIEAFLSCLRRVGGSMGFNVGYPKIIKVDETPAAFLRAIQVHGDPDVQLVMCILPSNQKNYYDSIKKYLSSDCPVPSQCVLTRTLNKQGTMLSVATKIAMQMTCKLGGELWSVEIPLKSLMVVGIDICRDALNKNVVVVGFVASINSRITRWFSRCVLQRTAADIADCLKVCMTGALNRWYRHNHDLPARIVVYRDGVGNGQLKAVLEYEVPQLLKSVTECGSDARSCRLSVVVVRKRCLLRLFASTDHTVQNPPLGTVVDSEATRPEWYDFYLISQTANRGTVSPTHYNVIYDDNALKPDHMQRLTFKLCHLYYNWQGLISVPAPCQYAHKLTFLVAQSVHKEPSLELANNLFYL
;
A
#
# COMPACT_ATOMS: atom_id res chain seq x y z
N MET A 1 -6.11 -46.52 -48.19
CA MET A 1 -6.18 -47.65 -49.14
C MET A 1 -5.60 -48.89 -48.45
N ARG A 2 -6.43 -49.88 -48.04
CA ARG A 2 -6.08 -51.19 -47.40
C ARG A 2 -5.36 -51.10 -46.01
N LEU A 3 -5.53 -51.94 -44.96
CA LEU A 3 -5.82 -53.39 -44.69
C LEU A 3 -4.55 -54.29 -44.74
N ARG A 4 -4.22 -55.19 -43.78
CA ARG A 4 -4.87 -55.84 -42.59
C ARG A 4 -3.93 -55.81 -41.34
N ILE A 5 -4.37 -55.80 -40.06
CA ILE A 5 -4.92 -56.83 -39.12
C ILE A 5 -3.95 -57.97 -38.69
N LEU A 6 -3.68 -58.09 -37.36
CA LEU A 6 -3.49 -59.30 -36.48
C LEU A 6 -2.83 -58.87 -35.13
N GLY A 7 -3.03 -59.45 -33.93
CA GLY A 7 -4.09 -60.36 -33.42
C GLY A 7 -3.59 -61.64 -32.70
N VAL A 8 -3.76 -61.78 -31.36
CA VAL A 8 -3.91 -63.07 -30.59
C VAL A 8 -4.22 -62.82 -29.08
N HIS A 9 -4.82 -63.81 -28.39
CA HIS A 9 -5.42 -63.75 -27.03
C HIS A 9 -4.58 -64.30 -25.86
N ARG A 10 -4.91 -63.88 -24.61
CA ARG A 10 -5.26 -64.67 -23.38
C ARG A 10 -5.34 -63.73 -22.15
N ALA A 11 -6.06 -63.98 -21.04
CA ALA A 11 -7.31 -64.70 -20.75
C ALA A 11 -7.82 -64.29 -19.33
N LEU A 12 -9.11 -64.44 -19.02
CA LEU A 12 -9.72 -64.21 -17.67
C LEU A 12 -9.94 -65.55 -16.92
N PRO A 13 -10.01 -65.53 -15.57
CA PRO A 13 -11.29 -65.54 -14.81
C PRO A 13 -11.35 -64.36 -13.78
N THR A 14 -12.47 -63.72 -13.39
CA THR A 14 -13.76 -64.14 -12.76
C THR A 14 -13.61 -64.77 -11.35
N HIS A 15 -14.50 -64.59 -10.35
CA HIS A 15 -15.77 -63.84 -10.23
C HIS A 15 -16.10 -63.66 -8.72
N ALA A 16 -16.74 -62.56 -8.29
CA ALA A 16 -17.61 -62.54 -7.10
C ALA A 16 -18.52 -61.30 -7.03
N ARG A 17 -19.84 -61.52 -6.98
CA ARG A 17 -20.86 -60.60 -6.43
C ARG A 17 -21.80 -61.47 -5.60
N VAL A 18 -22.16 -61.02 -4.40
CA VAL A 18 -23.31 -61.51 -3.63
C VAL A 18 -24.12 -60.29 -3.21
N ALA A 19 -25.43 -60.45 -3.06
CA ALA A 19 -26.38 -59.36 -2.93
C ALA A 19 -27.30 -59.53 -1.71
N VAL A 20 -27.95 -58.43 -1.31
CA VAL A 20 -29.22 -58.35 -0.57
C VAL A 20 -29.38 -59.22 0.69
N CYS A 21 -29.55 -58.54 1.83
CA CYS A 21 -30.65 -58.84 2.74
C CYS A 21 -31.06 -57.57 3.50
N SER A 22 -32.30 -57.48 3.95
CA SER A 22 -32.82 -56.36 4.76
C SER A 22 -33.60 -56.87 5.97
N ASN A 23 -33.98 -55.93 6.84
CA ASN A 23 -34.90 -56.10 7.97
C ASN A 23 -34.39 -56.99 9.12
N TYR A 24 -34.22 -56.38 10.28
CA TYR A 24 -34.85 -56.91 11.49
C TYR A 24 -35.45 -55.75 12.30
N LEU A 25 -36.60 -55.98 12.92
CA LEU A 25 -37.29 -55.00 13.76
C LEU A 25 -36.86 -55.12 15.23
N GLY A 26 -36.83 -53.98 15.92
CA GLY A 26 -36.81 -53.89 17.38
C GLY A 26 -37.69 -52.73 17.82
N LYS A 27 -38.86 -53.04 18.42
CA LYS A 27 -39.76 -52.08 19.09
C LYS A 27 -39.57 -52.15 20.60
N LEU A 28 -40.22 -51.20 21.31
CA LEU A 28 -40.46 -51.04 22.75
C LEU A 28 -39.58 -49.99 23.45
N GLU A 29 -40.06 -49.23 24.45
CA GLU A 29 -41.33 -48.47 24.54
C GLU A 29 -41.28 -47.44 25.71
N TYR A 30 -42.27 -46.55 25.76
CA TYR A 30 -42.72 -45.72 26.92
C TYR A 30 -41.78 -45.23 28.04
N SER A 31 -41.63 -43.91 28.13
CA SER A 31 -42.09 -43.09 29.28
C SER A 31 -42.03 -41.59 28.90
N GLN A 32 -43.18 -40.95 28.67
CA GLN A 32 -43.94 -40.13 29.62
C GLN A 32 -43.25 -38.85 30.10
N THR A 33 -43.90 -37.71 29.82
CA THR A 33 -43.67 -36.41 30.45
C THR A 33 -44.39 -36.34 31.81
N PRO A 34 -44.18 -35.29 32.62
CA PRO A 34 -45.12 -34.16 32.51
C PRO A 34 -44.49 -32.76 32.58
N SER A 35 -45.30 -31.77 32.20
CA SER A 35 -45.05 -30.33 32.31
C SER A 35 -45.16 -29.81 33.74
N HIS A 36 -44.55 -28.65 34.03
CA HIS A 36 -45.19 -27.62 34.86
C HIS A 36 -44.86 -26.20 34.38
N SER A 37 -45.78 -25.27 34.62
CA SER A 37 -45.79 -23.90 34.09
C SER A 37 -46.22 -22.89 35.14
N HIS A 38 -45.48 -21.77 35.27
CA HIS A 38 -45.90 -20.53 35.94
C HIS A 38 -45.16 -19.36 35.24
N THR A 39 -45.74 -18.22 34.83
CA THR A 39 -46.49 -17.14 35.55
C THR A 39 -45.69 -16.43 36.66
N VAL A 40 -45.71 -15.09 36.83
CA VAL A 40 -45.93 -13.92 35.93
C VAL A 40 -45.61 -12.61 36.71
N SER A 41 -45.43 -11.47 36.02
CA SER A 41 -45.56 -10.05 36.49
C SER A 41 -44.59 -9.36 37.50
N PHE A 42 -44.16 -8.13 37.13
CA PHE A 42 -44.09 -6.82 37.89
C PHE A 42 -43.30 -6.74 39.25
N ALA A 43 -42.88 -5.59 39.82
CA ALA A 43 -43.01 -4.13 39.53
C ALA A 43 -41.73 -3.35 39.98
N LYS A 44 -41.31 -2.23 39.35
CA LYS A 44 -41.52 -0.77 39.65
C LYS A 44 -40.88 -0.14 40.92
N GLU A 45 -39.97 0.83 40.68
CA GLU A 45 -39.95 2.29 40.98
C GLU A 45 -38.67 2.90 40.24
N LYS A 46 -38.28 4.19 40.08
CA LYS A 46 -38.55 5.54 40.66
C LYS A 46 -37.91 5.79 42.05
N THR A 47 -37.78 6.99 42.65
CA THR A 47 -38.25 8.40 42.44
C THR A 47 -37.00 9.35 42.56
N LEU A 48 -36.68 10.29 41.64
CA LEU A 48 -37.00 11.77 41.63
C LEU A 48 -36.50 12.53 42.90
N LEU A 49 -35.73 13.64 42.91
CA LEU A 49 -35.84 15.03 42.34
C LEU A 49 -34.42 15.67 42.12
N LEU A 50 -34.14 16.54 41.13
CA LEU A 50 -34.23 18.04 41.09
C LEU A 50 -33.41 18.79 42.18
N ARG A 51 -32.71 19.94 41.96
CA ARG A 51 -32.81 21.01 40.93
C ARG A 51 -31.50 21.86 40.75
N LEU A 52 -31.59 22.78 39.78
CA LEU A 52 -30.75 23.95 39.34
C LEU A 52 -30.05 24.78 40.46
N THR A 53 -29.09 25.72 40.27
CA THR A 53 -28.79 26.70 39.17
C THR A 53 -27.29 27.07 39.02
N SER A 54 -26.94 27.84 37.97
CA SER A 54 -25.69 28.64 37.78
C SER A 54 -25.91 30.13 38.19
N PRO A 55 -25.03 31.15 37.92
CA PRO A 55 -23.67 31.20 37.34
C PRO A 55 -22.65 32.09 38.13
N GLY A 56 -21.39 32.24 37.67
CA GLY A 56 -20.47 33.27 38.20
C GLY A 56 -19.01 33.26 37.67
N LYS A 57 -18.45 34.45 37.42
CA LYS A 57 -17.06 34.81 37.03
C LYS A 57 -16.75 36.20 37.65
N PRO A 58 -15.52 36.75 37.63
CA PRO A 58 -14.16 36.17 37.57
C PRO A 58 -13.23 36.77 38.68
N LEU A 59 -11.92 36.42 38.70
CA LEU A 59 -10.75 37.34 38.81
C LEU A 59 -9.42 36.61 39.14
N ALA A 60 -8.31 37.33 39.01
CA ALA A 60 -6.92 36.97 39.36
C ALA A 60 -6.16 38.29 39.69
N PRO A 61 -4.82 38.35 39.91
CA PRO A 61 -3.81 37.33 40.25
C PRO A 61 -2.98 37.72 41.51
N ARG A 62 -1.94 36.94 41.89
CA ARG A 62 -0.67 37.50 42.44
C ARG A 62 0.48 36.50 42.54
N ASN A 63 1.71 37.04 42.56
CA ASN A 63 2.99 36.32 42.72
C ASN A 63 3.37 36.19 44.21
N MET A 64 4.33 35.30 44.54
CA MET A 64 5.63 35.66 45.15
C MET A 64 6.51 34.41 45.43
N SER A 65 7.79 34.63 45.77
CA SER A 65 8.85 33.62 45.86
C SER A 65 9.31 33.34 47.31
N GLY A 66 10.06 32.24 47.51
CA GLY A 66 10.71 31.92 48.79
C GLY A 66 11.83 30.89 48.66
N ARG A 67 12.95 31.08 49.38
CA ARG A 67 14.14 30.19 49.44
C ARG A 67 14.38 29.73 50.89
N ALA A 68 15.00 28.56 51.07
CA ALA A 68 15.68 28.17 52.32
C ALA A 68 16.94 27.30 52.04
N ARG A 69 17.84 27.15 53.03
CA ARG A 69 19.17 26.49 52.92
C ARG A 69 19.58 25.74 54.20
N VAL A 70 20.32 24.64 54.02
CA VAL A 70 21.33 24.01 54.94
C VAL A 70 22.41 23.36 54.03
N ARG A 71 23.72 23.12 54.30
CA ARG A 71 24.62 23.00 55.50
C ARG A 71 24.51 21.67 56.29
N ALA A 72 25.58 21.00 56.75
CA ALA A 72 27.04 21.20 56.56
C ALA A 72 27.88 19.96 57.02
N ARG A 73 29.23 20.04 56.89
CA ARG A 73 30.33 19.13 57.38
C ARG A 73 30.51 17.83 56.55
N GLY A 74 31.72 17.28 56.28
CA GLY A 74 33.15 17.62 56.52
C GLY A 74 34.06 16.85 55.50
N ILE A 75 35.38 16.61 55.61
CA ILE A 75 36.46 17.07 56.54
C ILE A 75 37.87 16.97 55.83
N THR A 76 39.00 16.72 56.52
CA THR A 76 40.43 16.72 56.03
C THR A 76 41.02 15.31 55.77
N THR A 77 42.22 15.04 55.17
CA THR A 77 43.51 15.73 54.81
C THR A 77 44.02 15.30 53.38
N GLY A 78 45.21 15.61 52.81
CA GLY A 78 46.27 16.63 53.02
C GLY A 78 47.75 16.18 52.75
N HIS A 79 48.48 16.89 51.85
CA HIS A 79 49.98 16.89 51.60
C HIS A 79 50.66 15.63 50.96
N SER A 80 51.79 15.65 50.22
CA SER A 80 52.74 16.67 49.61
C SER A 80 53.62 15.96 48.52
N ALA A 81 53.87 16.43 47.28
CA ALA A 81 54.77 17.51 46.75
C ALA A 81 56.08 17.02 46.04
N ARG A 82 56.37 17.55 44.82
CA ARG A 82 57.69 17.70 44.12
C ARG A 82 58.56 16.46 43.74
N GLU A 83 59.40 16.42 42.68
CA GLU A 83 59.61 17.22 41.43
C GLU A 83 60.56 16.46 40.44
N VAL A 84 60.67 16.91 39.17
CA VAL A 84 61.71 16.58 38.14
C VAL A 84 61.78 15.15 37.51
N GLY A 85 61.92 15.07 36.17
CA GLY A 85 62.45 13.89 35.45
C GLY A 85 61.94 13.71 34.01
N ARG A 86 62.82 13.50 33.01
CA ARG A 86 62.47 13.20 31.60
C ARG A 86 62.79 11.74 31.24
N SER A 87 61.88 11.02 30.54
CA SER A 87 62.06 10.65 29.11
C SER A 87 61.13 9.52 28.61
N SER A 88 60.89 9.55 27.29
CA SER A 88 60.65 8.42 26.37
C SER A 88 59.51 7.38 26.57
N ARG A 89 58.60 7.43 25.59
CA ARG A 89 57.88 6.33 24.90
C ARG A 89 56.58 5.75 25.49
N ASP A 90 55.86 5.18 24.53
CA ASP A 90 54.68 4.31 24.54
C ASP A 90 53.38 4.82 25.19
N LEU A 91 52.39 5.13 24.34
CA LEU A 91 51.00 5.42 24.71
C LEU A 91 50.08 4.30 24.24
N MET A 92 49.68 3.45 25.19
CA MET A 92 48.50 2.59 25.09
C MET A 92 47.84 2.46 26.48
N VAL A 93 46.61 1.92 26.48
CA VAL A 93 45.85 1.41 27.63
C VAL A 93 45.02 2.42 28.46
N THR A 94 43.71 2.13 28.49
CA THR A 94 42.64 2.57 29.43
C THR A 94 42.40 4.06 29.74
N SER A 95 41.16 4.47 29.48
CA SER A 95 40.26 4.90 30.56
C SER A 95 39.23 3.80 30.82
N ALA A 96 38.74 3.69 32.06
CA ALA A 96 37.73 2.70 32.46
C ALA A 96 36.46 3.39 32.98
N SER A 97 35.32 2.71 32.86
CA SER A 97 33.97 3.16 33.26
C SER A 97 33.85 3.33 34.80
N PRO A 98 32.89 4.11 35.34
CA PRO A 98 31.45 3.90 35.12
C PRO A 98 30.68 5.15 34.63
N GLY A 99 29.44 5.05 34.14
CA GLY A 99 28.67 3.84 33.84
C GLY A 99 27.17 4.13 33.85
N ASP A 100 26.52 4.06 32.68
CA ASP A 100 25.07 4.27 32.54
C ASP A 100 24.50 3.40 31.41
N SER A 101 23.20 3.05 31.48
CA SER A 101 22.67 1.81 30.87
C SER A 101 21.72 2.00 29.67
N GLU A 102 22.24 2.29 28.48
CA GLU A 102 21.44 2.26 27.24
C GLU A 102 21.62 0.96 26.42
N ALA A 103 20.65 0.05 26.54
CA ALA A 103 20.62 -1.21 25.78
C ALA A 103 20.15 -1.01 24.32
N GLY A 104 20.99 -0.35 23.50
CA GLY A 104 20.76 -0.02 22.09
C GLY A 104 20.65 -1.22 21.13
N GLY A 105 19.63 -2.07 21.30
CA GLY A 105 19.39 -3.27 20.51
C GLY A 105 18.99 -2.97 19.07
N GLY A 106 19.98 -2.80 18.19
CA GLY A 106 19.84 -2.50 16.76
C GLY A 106 19.12 -3.58 15.95
N THR A 107 17.80 -3.69 16.12
CA THR A 107 16.96 -4.60 15.35
C THR A 107 16.88 -4.18 13.90
N SER A 108 17.13 -5.12 13.00
CA SER A 108 16.66 -5.03 11.62
C SER A 108 15.12 -5.04 11.61
N VAL A 109 14.54 -3.85 11.66
CA VAL A 109 13.18 -3.60 11.20
C VAL A 109 13.07 -4.18 9.79
N ILE A 110 11.98 -4.87 9.49
CA ILE A 110 11.65 -5.18 8.10
C ILE A 110 11.22 -3.87 7.46
N SER A 111 12.21 -3.07 7.04
CA SER A 111 12.02 -2.20 5.90
C SER A 111 11.67 -3.12 4.74
N GLN A 112 10.36 -3.29 4.52
CA GLN A 112 9.88 -3.42 3.15
C GLN A 112 10.62 -2.33 2.36
N PRO A 113 11.24 -2.64 1.21
CA PRO A 113 11.63 -1.58 0.31
C PRO A 113 10.34 -0.84 -0.01
N TYR A 114 10.19 0.35 0.57
CA TYR A 114 9.20 1.30 0.11
C TYR A 114 9.67 1.64 -1.30
N GLU A 115 9.13 0.94 -2.29
CA GLU A 115 9.19 1.38 -3.67
C GLU A 115 8.76 2.84 -3.65
N LEU A 116 9.74 3.71 -3.89
CA LEU A 116 9.58 5.15 -3.87
C LEU A 116 8.87 5.48 -5.17
N GLY A 117 7.56 5.21 -5.14
CA GLY A 117 6.81 4.77 -6.29
C GLY A 117 6.96 5.70 -7.47
N VAL A 118 7.71 5.25 -8.48
CA VAL A 118 7.64 5.85 -9.81
C VAL A 118 6.19 5.75 -10.20
N SER A 119 5.51 6.89 -10.20
CA SER A 119 4.08 6.98 -10.47
C SER A 119 3.81 6.41 -11.86
N SER A 120 3.41 5.15 -11.92
CA SER A 120 3.00 4.47 -13.15
C SER A 120 2.07 5.39 -13.91
N GLY A 121 2.48 5.80 -15.10
CA GLY A 121 1.92 6.92 -15.84
C GLY A 121 0.54 6.63 -16.41
N ASP A 122 -0.46 6.51 -15.53
CA ASP A 122 -1.87 6.66 -15.88
C ASP A 122 -2.06 8.07 -16.44
N GLY A 123 -2.14 8.14 -17.77
CA GLY A 123 -1.91 9.37 -18.53
C GLY A 123 -2.89 10.47 -18.13
N GLY A 124 -2.39 11.70 -18.00
CA GLY A 124 -3.16 12.86 -17.53
C GLY A 124 -4.37 13.20 -18.42
N ARG A 125 -5.50 12.54 -18.19
CA ARG A 125 -6.76 12.82 -18.87
C ARG A 125 -7.34 14.12 -18.33
N THR A 126 -7.39 15.14 -19.18
CA THR A 126 -8.25 16.30 -18.96
C THR A 126 -9.71 15.84 -19.07
N PHE A 127 -10.55 16.32 -18.16
CA PHE A 127 -11.94 15.87 -17.93
C PHE A 127 -12.87 15.92 -19.16
N MET A 128 -12.48 16.64 -20.21
CA MET A 128 -13.40 17.31 -21.12
C MET A 128 -13.05 17.02 -22.60
N GLU A 129 -13.38 15.81 -23.02
CA GLU A 129 -13.70 15.42 -24.40
C GLU A 129 -14.36 14.02 -24.36
N ARG A 130 -15.67 13.99 -24.14
CA ARG A 130 -16.43 12.74 -23.95
C ARG A 130 -17.82 12.79 -24.59
N ARG A 131 -17.86 12.74 -25.92
CA ARG A 131 -19.02 12.21 -26.67
C ARG A 131 -18.51 11.11 -27.62
N GLY A 132 -19.05 9.90 -27.45
CA GLY A 132 -18.60 8.69 -28.14
C GLY A 132 -17.81 7.71 -27.25
N LYS A 133 -18.52 6.72 -26.69
CA LYS A 133 -18.03 5.47 -26.05
C LYS A 133 -17.20 5.60 -24.73
N GLY A 134 -17.49 4.73 -23.76
CA GLY A 134 -16.61 4.43 -22.60
C GLY A 134 -17.00 5.07 -21.25
N ARG A 135 -17.82 4.37 -20.43
CA ARG A 135 -18.38 4.78 -19.13
C ARG A 135 -17.40 4.88 -17.93
N GLN A 136 -16.11 4.64 -18.11
CA GLN A 136 -15.20 4.22 -17.02
C GLN A 136 -15.00 5.19 -15.84
N ASP A 137 -15.07 6.53 -16.02
CA ASP A 137 -14.80 7.47 -14.90
C ASP A 137 -16.07 7.96 -14.17
N PHE A 138 -17.25 7.43 -14.54
CA PHE A 138 -18.50 7.64 -13.80
C PHE A 138 -18.71 6.61 -12.69
N GLU A 139 -17.97 5.49 -12.70
CA GLU A 139 -18.24 4.34 -11.82
C GLU A 139 -17.64 4.50 -10.41
N GLU A 140 -16.75 5.48 -10.17
CA GLU A 140 -16.16 5.74 -8.84
C GLU A 140 -17.19 6.16 -7.77
N LEU A 141 -18.33 6.73 -8.17
CA LEU A 141 -19.42 7.14 -7.26
C LEU A 141 -20.78 6.51 -7.61
N GLY A 142 -20.78 5.44 -8.42
CA GLY A 142 -21.98 4.63 -8.68
C GLY A 142 -22.16 3.45 -7.72
N VAL A 143 -21.21 3.26 -6.78
CA VAL A 143 -21.12 2.08 -5.91
C VAL A 143 -21.43 2.46 -4.46
N CYS A 144 -22.73 2.52 -4.14
CA CYS A 144 -23.18 2.50 -2.75
C CYS A 144 -23.20 1.04 -2.27
N THR A 145 -22.29 0.69 -1.35
CA THR A 145 -22.27 -0.65 -0.74
C THR A 145 -23.20 -0.71 0.47
N ARG A 146 -23.28 0.40 1.22
CA ARG A 146 -24.04 0.50 2.48
C ARG A 146 -25.54 0.31 2.31
N GLU A 147 -26.15 0.83 1.25
CA GLU A 147 -27.59 0.68 0.96
C GLU A 147 -28.04 -0.79 0.90
N LYS A 148 -27.17 -1.69 0.43
CA LYS A 148 -27.46 -3.12 0.30
C LYS A 148 -27.26 -3.90 1.61
N LEU A 149 -26.56 -3.32 2.58
CA LEU A 149 -26.21 -3.95 3.85
C LEU A 149 -27.13 -3.45 4.96
N THR A 150 -28.33 -4.06 5.04
CA THR A 150 -29.41 -3.66 5.95
C THR A 150 -28.96 -3.40 7.39
N HIS A 151 -28.07 -4.23 7.93
CA HIS A 151 -27.58 -4.16 9.31
C HIS A 151 -26.63 -2.98 9.60
N VAL A 152 -26.19 -2.22 8.58
CA VAL A 152 -25.37 -0.99 8.70
C VAL A 152 -25.93 0.20 7.93
N LYS A 153 -27.14 0.07 7.37
CA LYS A 153 -27.81 1.12 6.59
C LYS A 153 -27.87 2.43 7.38
N ASP A 154 -28.46 2.37 8.57
CA ASP A 154 -28.69 3.57 9.39
C ASP A 154 -27.43 3.96 10.18
N CYS A 155 -26.66 2.98 10.66
CA CYS A 155 -25.44 3.22 11.45
C CYS A 155 -24.35 2.18 11.17
N LYS A 156 -23.11 2.65 10.94
CA LYS A 156 -21.92 1.80 10.70
C LYS A 156 -20.85 1.87 11.80
N THR A 157 -21.13 2.54 12.92
CA THR A 157 -20.14 2.72 14.00
C THR A 157 -20.08 1.53 14.95
N GLY A 158 -18.88 1.18 15.41
CA GLY A 158 -18.66 0.29 16.54
C GLY A 158 -18.83 0.99 17.89
N SER A 159 -18.77 0.21 18.97
CA SER A 159 -19.17 0.65 20.32
C SER A 159 -18.12 0.39 21.42
N SER A 160 -17.18 -0.54 21.18
CA SER A 160 -16.16 -0.93 22.14
C SER A 160 -14.93 -0.03 22.08
N GLY A 161 -14.15 -0.01 23.15
CA GLY A 161 -12.87 0.72 23.22
C GLY A 161 -12.98 2.08 23.88
N ILE A 162 -11.84 2.70 24.14
CA ILE A 162 -11.72 3.97 24.88
C ILE A 162 -11.82 5.13 23.87
N PRO A 163 -12.67 6.14 24.08
CA PRO A 163 -12.75 7.29 23.16
C PRO A 163 -11.45 8.09 23.16
N VAL A 164 -10.98 8.50 21.97
CA VAL A 164 -9.77 9.30 21.77
C VAL A 164 -10.08 10.50 20.87
N ARG A 165 -9.67 11.70 21.29
CA ARG A 165 -9.85 12.93 20.50
C ARG A 165 -8.76 13.02 19.43
N LEU A 166 -9.17 13.08 18.18
CA LEU A 166 -8.28 13.07 17.02
C LEU A 166 -8.42 14.36 16.21
N VAL A 167 -7.30 14.91 15.78
CA VAL A 167 -7.23 15.91 14.71
C VAL A 167 -6.92 15.18 13.41
N THR A 168 -7.50 15.61 12.30
CA THR A 168 -7.28 15.00 10.97
C THR A 168 -6.57 15.98 10.02
N ASN A 169 -6.10 15.51 8.87
CA ASN A 169 -5.66 16.38 7.77
C ASN A 169 -6.80 16.78 6.80
N LEU A 170 -8.04 16.80 7.32
CA LEU A 170 -9.22 17.26 6.60
C LEU A 170 -9.58 18.68 7.08
N PHE A 171 -9.92 19.55 6.14
CA PHE A 171 -10.39 20.92 6.42
C PHE A 171 -11.80 21.07 5.86
N ASN A 172 -12.70 21.71 6.62
CA ASN A 172 -14.05 21.98 6.15
C ASN A 172 -14.02 22.94 4.94
N LEU A 173 -14.83 22.65 3.92
CA LEU A 173 -15.14 23.58 2.84
C LEU A 173 -16.60 24.01 2.99
N ASP A 174 -16.77 25.22 3.50
CA ASP A 174 -18.09 25.80 3.74
C ASP A 174 -18.65 26.38 2.42
N LEU A 175 -19.96 26.24 2.25
CA LEU A 175 -20.73 26.67 1.08
C LEU A 175 -22.05 27.34 1.54
N PRO A 176 -22.61 28.29 0.77
CA PRO A 176 -23.98 28.78 0.97
C PRO A 176 -25.01 27.65 0.98
N GLN A 177 -26.08 27.78 1.77
CA GLN A 177 -27.09 26.71 1.94
C GLN A 177 -27.77 26.32 0.63
N ASP A 178 -28.08 27.29 -0.23
CA ASP A 178 -28.69 27.06 -1.55
C ASP A 178 -27.69 26.80 -2.68
N TRP A 179 -26.39 26.65 -2.38
CA TRP A 179 -25.35 26.51 -3.41
C TRP A 179 -25.59 25.30 -4.32
N GLN A 180 -25.60 25.56 -5.62
CA GLN A 180 -25.87 24.59 -6.68
C GLN A 180 -24.98 24.90 -7.88
N LEU A 181 -24.55 23.87 -8.61
CA LEU A 181 -23.74 24.02 -9.82
C LEU A 181 -24.62 23.77 -11.05
N TYR A 182 -24.67 24.73 -11.97
CA TYR A 182 -25.48 24.67 -13.18
C TYR A 182 -24.62 24.29 -14.38
N GLN A 183 -24.94 23.16 -15.02
CA GLN A 183 -24.24 22.69 -16.21
C GLN A 183 -25.04 23.01 -17.48
N TYR A 184 -24.39 23.70 -18.41
CA TYR A 184 -24.92 24.05 -19.73
C TYR A 184 -24.12 23.34 -20.82
N HIS A 185 -24.79 22.85 -21.85
CA HIS A 185 -24.15 22.49 -23.11
C HIS A 185 -24.05 23.72 -24.01
N VAL A 186 -22.90 23.93 -24.63
CA VAL A 186 -22.60 25.07 -25.51
C VAL A 186 -22.39 24.58 -26.94
N THR A 187 -23.16 25.11 -27.88
CA THR A 187 -23.04 24.86 -29.32
C THR A 187 -22.80 26.15 -30.07
N TYR A 188 -22.07 26.06 -31.19
CA TYR A 188 -21.72 27.19 -32.05
C TYR A 188 -22.27 26.96 -33.46
N SER A 189 -22.74 28.02 -34.11
CA SER A 189 -23.18 28.00 -35.51
C SER A 189 -22.60 29.24 -36.22
N PRO A 190 -21.68 29.08 -37.19
CA PRO A 190 -21.05 27.81 -37.61
C PRO A 190 -20.23 27.14 -36.49
N ASP A 191 -19.99 25.83 -36.59
CA ASP A 191 -19.20 25.10 -35.57
C ASP A 191 -17.71 25.40 -35.68
N LEU A 192 -17.04 25.54 -34.53
CA LEU A 192 -15.67 26.04 -34.45
C LEU A 192 -14.70 24.94 -34.02
N ALA A 193 -13.78 24.51 -34.88
CA ALA A 193 -12.77 23.51 -34.48
C ALA A 193 -11.84 24.01 -33.34
N SER A 194 -11.60 25.31 -33.23
CA SER A 194 -10.69 25.89 -32.24
C SER A 194 -11.33 26.06 -30.85
N ARG A 195 -11.00 25.14 -29.93
CA ARG A 195 -11.37 25.25 -28.50
C ARG A 195 -10.99 26.60 -27.87
N ARG A 196 -9.84 27.20 -28.26
CA ARG A 196 -9.42 28.51 -27.75
C ARG A 196 -10.37 29.62 -28.20
N LEU A 197 -10.76 29.61 -29.47
CA LEU A 197 -11.70 30.57 -30.04
C LEU A 197 -13.09 30.45 -29.40
N ARG A 198 -13.59 29.21 -29.22
CA ARG A 198 -14.85 28.95 -28.48
C ARG A 198 -14.86 29.62 -27.10
N ILE A 199 -13.78 29.45 -26.33
CA ILE A 199 -13.66 30.02 -24.98
C ILE A 199 -13.62 31.55 -25.04
N ALA A 200 -12.81 32.13 -25.93
CA ALA A 200 -12.69 33.59 -26.06
C ALA A 200 -14.03 34.25 -26.44
N LEU A 201 -14.69 33.77 -27.50
CA LEU A 201 -15.99 34.31 -27.94
C LEU A 201 -17.06 34.21 -26.85
N LEU A 202 -17.11 33.09 -26.12
CA LEU A 202 -18.07 32.93 -25.02
C LEU A 202 -17.79 33.87 -23.84
N TYR A 203 -16.52 34.05 -23.47
CA TYR A 203 -16.14 34.85 -22.29
C TYR A 203 -16.22 36.36 -22.51
N ASN A 204 -16.40 36.82 -23.76
CA ASN A 204 -16.66 38.23 -24.09
C ASN A 204 -18.08 38.70 -23.73
N HIS A 205 -19.01 37.80 -23.40
CA HIS A 205 -20.41 38.17 -23.14
C HIS A 205 -20.64 38.62 -21.68
N SER A 206 -21.17 39.83 -21.52
CA SER A 206 -21.45 40.48 -20.22
C SER A 206 -22.29 39.63 -19.26
N ILE A 207 -23.27 38.87 -19.78
CA ILE A 207 -24.10 37.93 -19.00
C ILE A 207 -23.28 36.88 -18.20
N LEU A 208 -22.01 36.66 -18.60
CA LEU A 208 -21.07 35.78 -17.93
C LEU A 208 -19.97 36.52 -17.16
N SER A 209 -19.76 37.83 -17.37
CA SER A 209 -18.60 38.58 -16.83
C SER A 209 -18.44 38.45 -15.32
N ASP A 210 -19.50 38.72 -14.56
CA ASP A 210 -19.46 38.76 -13.10
C ASP A 210 -19.74 37.40 -12.44
N LYS A 211 -20.20 36.41 -13.23
CA LYS A 211 -20.55 35.07 -12.74
C LYS A 211 -19.34 34.15 -12.64
N ALA A 212 -19.32 33.28 -11.63
CA ALA A 212 -18.36 32.19 -11.52
C ALA A 212 -18.54 31.24 -12.72
N LYS A 213 -17.48 31.04 -13.51
CA LYS A 213 -17.56 30.35 -14.81
C LYS A 213 -16.38 29.44 -15.09
N ALA A 214 -16.68 28.22 -15.51
CA ALA A 214 -15.69 27.27 -15.99
C ALA A 214 -16.17 26.62 -17.29
N PHE A 215 -15.42 26.81 -18.37
CA PHE A 215 -15.76 26.33 -19.70
C PHE A 215 -14.62 25.54 -20.36
N ASP A 216 -14.99 24.59 -21.21
CA ASP A 216 -14.08 23.65 -21.86
C ASP A 216 -14.12 23.64 -23.41
N GLY A 217 -15.08 24.35 -24.03
CA GLY A 217 -15.38 24.27 -25.47
C GLY A 217 -16.70 23.57 -25.84
N ALA A 218 -17.41 22.95 -24.89
CA ALA A 218 -18.69 22.25 -25.10
C ALA A 218 -19.63 22.19 -23.86
N SER A 219 -19.10 22.34 -22.64
CA SER A 219 -19.80 22.32 -21.36
C SER A 219 -19.38 23.52 -20.50
N LEU A 220 -20.32 24.41 -20.20
CA LEU A 220 -20.15 25.55 -19.30
C LEU A 220 -20.72 25.20 -17.93
N PHE A 221 -19.97 25.47 -16.86
CA PHE A 221 -20.43 25.37 -15.49
C PHE A 221 -20.52 26.78 -14.87
N LEU A 222 -21.63 27.08 -14.21
CA LEU A 222 -21.89 28.33 -13.50
C LEU A 222 -22.34 28.07 -12.05
N SER A 223 -21.97 28.96 -11.12
CA SER A 223 -22.55 29.01 -9.76
C SER A 223 -24.01 29.46 -9.77
N GLU A 224 -24.35 30.31 -10.72
CA GLU A 224 -25.67 30.91 -10.86
C GLU A 224 -26.43 30.34 -12.06
N LYS A 225 -27.76 30.34 -11.95
CA LYS A 225 -28.64 30.03 -13.07
C LYS A 225 -28.65 31.21 -14.07
N LEU A 226 -28.85 30.90 -15.35
CA LEU A 226 -29.35 31.84 -16.35
C LEU A 226 -30.88 31.81 -16.32
N ASP A 227 -31.52 32.93 -16.64
CA ASP A 227 -32.98 33.08 -16.50
C ASP A 227 -33.72 32.08 -17.40
N GLN A 228 -33.28 32.01 -18.66
CA GLN A 228 -33.80 31.10 -19.67
C GLN A 228 -33.12 29.72 -19.61
N LYS A 229 -33.85 28.66 -19.96
CA LYS A 229 -33.30 27.29 -20.08
C LYS A 229 -32.38 27.14 -21.31
N VAL A 230 -32.68 27.90 -22.35
CA VAL A 230 -31.85 28.05 -23.55
C VAL A 230 -31.59 29.55 -23.69
N THR A 231 -30.32 29.96 -23.69
CA THR A 231 -29.91 31.35 -23.91
C THR A 231 -29.11 31.40 -25.21
N GLU A 232 -29.48 32.30 -26.10
CA GLU A 232 -28.78 32.51 -27.38
C GLU A 232 -27.98 33.81 -27.31
N LEU A 233 -26.73 33.76 -27.78
CA LEU A 233 -25.77 34.86 -27.78
C LEU A 233 -25.16 34.97 -29.19
N THR A 234 -24.78 36.19 -29.59
CA THR A 234 -24.22 36.45 -30.92
C THR A 234 -22.89 37.16 -30.78
N SER A 235 -21.83 36.59 -31.36
CA SER A 235 -20.44 37.04 -31.19
C SER A 235 -19.77 37.12 -32.56
N GLU A 236 -18.99 38.16 -32.83
CA GLU A 236 -18.31 38.33 -34.13
C GLU A 236 -16.82 37.96 -34.04
N THR A 237 -16.29 37.37 -35.11
CA THR A 237 -14.84 37.12 -35.22
C THR A 237 -14.09 38.37 -35.64
N GLN A 238 -12.77 38.36 -35.48
CA GLN A 238 -11.84 39.33 -36.09
C GLN A 238 -11.89 39.37 -37.63
N ARG A 239 -12.72 38.55 -38.28
CA ARG A 239 -12.97 38.52 -39.73
C ARG A 239 -14.36 39.02 -40.11
N GLY A 240 -15.16 39.50 -39.15
CA GLY A 240 -16.55 39.92 -39.37
C GLY A 240 -17.55 38.78 -39.52
N GLU A 241 -17.16 37.53 -39.19
CA GLU A 241 -18.07 36.38 -39.24
C GLU A 241 -18.96 36.39 -37.98
N THR A 242 -20.27 36.55 -38.15
CA THR A 242 -21.25 36.45 -37.07
C THR A 242 -21.45 34.98 -36.65
N ILE A 243 -21.16 34.67 -35.39
CA ILE A 243 -21.32 33.33 -34.81
C ILE A 243 -22.44 33.36 -33.77
N LYS A 244 -23.42 32.46 -33.95
CA LYS A 244 -24.45 32.20 -32.95
C LYS A 244 -23.96 31.16 -31.95
N ILE A 245 -24.07 31.46 -30.66
CA ILE A 245 -23.69 30.61 -29.54
C ILE A 245 -24.96 30.28 -28.73
N THR A 246 -25.28 29.01 -28.57
CA THR A 246 -26.48 28.57 -27.83
C THR A 246 -26.07 27.84 -26.55
N LEU A 247 -26.54 28.34 -25.41
CA LEU A 247 -26.33 27.78 -24.07
C LEU A 247 -27.59 27.04 -23.62
N THR A 248 -27.54 25.72 -23.52
CA THR A 248 -28.67 24.88 -23.10
C THR A 248 -28.42 24.28 -21.72
N LEU A 249 -29.21 24.63 -20.71
CA LEU A 249 -29.14 24.05 -19.37
C LEU A 249 -29.44 22.54 -19.43
N THR A 250 -28.46 21.71 -19.11
CA THR A 250 -28.58 20.24 -19.12
C THR A 250 -28.81 19.65 -17.73
N SER A 251 -28.08 20.12 -16.72
CA SER A 251 -28.10 19.55 -15.36
C SER A 251 -28.05 20.63 -14.28
N LYS A 252 -28.80 20.42 -13.20
CA LYS A 252 -28.59 21.08 -11.90
C LYS A 252 -27.90 20.07 -10.98
N LEU A 253 -26.75 20.42 -10.44
CA LEU A 253 -25.86 19.54 -9.69
C LEU A 253 -25.73 20.03 -8.24
N PHE A 254 -25.88 19.12 -7.28
CA PHE A 254 -25.72 19.39 -5.85
C PHE A 254 -24.25 19.20 -5.42
N PRO A 255 -23.80 19.81 -4.29
CA PRO A 255 -22.40 19.72 -3.82
C PRO A 255 -21.87 18.29 -3.66
N ASN A 256 -22.73 17.37 -3.21
CA ASN A 256 -22.41 15.96 -3.01
C ASN A 256 -22.33 15.14 -4.32
N SER A 257 -22.77 15.69 -5.45
CA SER A 257 -22.88 14.92 -6.70
C SER A 257 -21.52 14.56 -7.30
N PRO A 258 -21.38 13.40 -7.98
CA PRO A 258 -20.11 12.92 -8.53
C PRO A 258 -19.38 13.95 -9.40
N VAL A 259 -20.14 14.62 -10.27
CA VAL A 259 -19.64 15.64 -11.19
C VAL A 259 -19.19 16.89 -10.42
N CYS A 260 -19.90 17.29 -9.37
CA CYS A 260 -19.53 18.43 -8.55
C CYS A 260 -18.27 18.17 -7.71
N ILE A 261 -18.11 16.98 -7.14
CA ILE A 261 -16.86 16.59 -6.46
C ILE A 261 -15.67 16.60 -7.44
N GLN A 262 -15.83 16.04 -8.65
CA GLN A 262 -14.79 16.10 -9.68
C GLN A 262 -14.47 17.55 -10.10
N PHE A 263 -15.49 18.42 -10.15
CA PHE A 263 -15.38 19.85 -10.45
C PHE A 263 -14.64 20.65 -9.35
N PHE A 264 -14.96 20.46 -8.06
CA PHE A 264 -14.20 21.07 -6.97
C PHE A 264 -12.71 20.67 -7.01
N ASN A 265 -12.42 19.41 -7.36
CA ASN A 265 -11.05 18.98 -7.60
C ASN A 265 -10.41 19.69 -8.82
N VAL A 266 -11.16 20.17 -9.82
CA VAL A 266 -10.61 21.04 -10.88
C VAL A 266 -10.27 22.44 -10.34
N ILE A 267 -11.13 23.05 -9.53
CA ILE A 267 -10.88 24.36 -8.90
C ILE A 267 -9.58 24.31 -8.09
N PHE A 268 -9.41 23.35 -7.18
CA PHE A 268 -8.18 23.25 -6.38
C PHE A 268 -6.92 22.99 -7.22
N ARG A 269 -7.03 22.29 -8.36
CA ARG A 269 -5.92 22.13 -9.32
C ARG A 269 -5.58 23.41 -10.11
N LYS A 270 -6.44 24.43 -10.09
CA LYS A 270 -6.15 25.80 -10.57
C LYS A 270 -5.57 26.65 -9.45
N ILE A 271 -6.17 26.64 -8.26
CA ILE A 271 -5.68 27.32 -7.04
C ILE A 271 -4.20 26.99 -6.77
N LEU A 272 -3.80 25.70 -6.76
CA LEU A 272 -2.40 25.34 -6.51
C LEU A 272 -1.43 25.81 -7.61
N LYS A 273 -1.91 26.02 -8.85
CA LYS A 273 -1.09 26.62 -9.93
C LYS A 273 -0.93 28.14 -9.75
N ASN A 274 -1.94 28.81 -9.18
CA ASN A 274 -1.84 30.21 -8.77
C ASN A 274 -0.85 30.39 -7.60
N LEU A 275 -0.57 29.33 -6.84
CA LEU A 275 0.53 29.23 -5.85
C LEU A 275 1.86 28.75 -6.46
N SER A 276 2.03 28.85 -7.79
CA SER A 276 3.21 28.39 -8.53
C SER A 276 3.57 26.90 -8.36
N MET A 277 2.65 26.06 -7.86
CA MET A 277 2.90 24.63 -7.72
C MET A 277 2.74 23.89 -9.05
N TYR A 278 3.73 23.06 -9.39
CA TYR A 278 3.74 22.24 -10.58
C TYR A 278 3.10 20.86 -10.33
N GLN A 279 2.24 20.41 -11.24
CA GLN A 279 1.53 19.13 -11.13
C GLN A 279 2.37 17.98 -11.71
N ILE A 280 2.74 16.99 -10.90
CA ILE A 280 3.37 15.74 -11.35
C ILE A 280 2.45 14.58 -10.99
N GLY A 281 1.84 13.97 -12.02
CA GLY A 281 0.80 12.95 -11.84
C GLY A 281 -0.43 13.51 -11.14
N ARG A 282 -0.76 12.99 -9.96
CA ARG A 282 -1.91 13.40 -9.14
C ARG A 282 -1.56 14.42 -8.03
N ASN A 283 -0.29 14.77 -7.88
CA ASN A 283 0.23 15.59 -6.78
C ASN A 283 0.83 16.92 -7.28
N PHE A 284 1.02 17.88 -6.37
CA PHE A 284 1.53 19.22 -6.64
C PHE A 284 2.79 19.49 -5.83
N TYR A 285 3.80 20.08 -6.45
CA TYR A 285 5.13 20.33 -5.85
C TYR A 285 5.59 21.77 -6.11
N LYS A 286 6.36 22.38 -5.19
CA LYS A 286 7.00 23.68 -5.39
C LYS A 286 8.45 23.49 -5.86
N PRO A 287 8.80 23.76 -7.14
CA PRO A 287 10.18 23.65 -7.62
C PRO A 287 11.10 24.79 -7.12
N SER A 288 10.52 25.86 -6.58
CA SER A 288 11.19 27.05 -6.05
C SER A 288 11.82 26.86 -4.67
N GLU A 289 11.41 25.81 -3.94
CA GLU A 289 11.82 25.54 -2.56
C GLU A 289 12.45 24.13 -2.44
N PRO A 290 13.47 23.76 -3.24
CA PRO A 290 14.04 22.42 -3.22
C PRO A 290 14.85 22.17 -1.94
N VAL A 291 14.69 20.98 -1.34
CA VAL A 291 15.57 20.49 -0.28
C VAL A 291 16.64 19.61 -0.92
N GLU A 292 17.83 20.16 -1.07
CA GLU A 292 18.98 19.46 -1.66
C GLU A 292 19.63 18.47 -0.68
N ILE A 293 20.10 17.34 -1.22
CA ILE A 293 20.91 16.34 -0.52
C ILE A 293 22.19 16.13 -1.35
N PRO A 294 23.17 17.06 -1.28
CA PRO A 294 24.29 17.13 -2.22
C PRO A 294 25.16 15.87 -2.22
N GLN A 295 25.35 15.25 -1.05
CA GLN A 295 26.15 14.04 -0.86
C GLN A 295 25.64 12.80 -1.62
N TYR A 296 24.42 12.85 -2.18
CA TYR A 296 23.87 11.81 -3.05
C TYR A 296 23.38 12.34 -4.41
N LYS A 297 23.73 13.58 -4.79
CA LYS A 297 23.23 14.26 -6.00
C LYS A 297 21.69 14.23 -6.13
N LEU A 298 20.95 14.40 -5.03
CA LEU A 298 19.48 14.41 -5.04
C LEU A 298 18.90 15.76 -4.67
N SER A 299 17.76 16.08 -5.28
CA SER A 299 16.89 17.20 -4.95
C SER A 299 15.51 16.66 -4.55
N LEU A 300 14.95 17.16 -3.44
CA LEU A 300 13.60 16.85 -2.99
C LEU A 300 12.71 18.08 -3.18
N TRP A 301 11.74 18.00 -4.08
CA TRP A 301 10.72 19.06 -4.19
C TRP A 301 9.60 18.79 -3.18
N PRO A 302 9.36 19.70 -2.21
CA PRO A 302 8.24 19.60 -1.28
C PRO A 302 6.92 19.86 -2.02
N GLY A 303 5.82 19.39 -1.44
CA GLY A 303 4.52 19.46 -2.07
C GLY A 303 3.41 18.78 -1.30
N PHE A 304 2.27 18.65 -1.95
CA PHE A 304 1.04 18.12 -1.39
C PHE A 304 0.34 17.18 -2.36
N ALA A 305 -0.18 16.07 -1.83
CA ALA A 305 -1.21 15.28 -2.46
C ALA A 305 -2.57 15.78 -1.94
N ILE A 306 -3.49 16.13 -2.84
CA ILE A 306 -4.78 16.75 -2.47
C ILE A 306 -5.98 15.99 -3.05
N SER A 307 -7.12 16.07 -2.35
CA SER A 307 -8.43 15.75 -2.91
C SER A 307 -9.56 16.48 -2.17
N VAL A 308 -10.52 17.03 -2.93
CA VAL A 308 -11.83 17.43 -2.38
C VAL A 308 -12.76 16.22 -2.38
N SER A 309 -13.57 16.07 -1.34
CA SER A 309 -14.50 14.94 -1.22
C SER A 309 -15.60 15.19 -0.18
N HIS A 310 -16.75 14.54 -0.38
CA HIS A 310 -17.78 14.41 0.64
C HIS A 310 -17.41 13.30 1.62
N PHE A 311 -17.52 13.57 2.92
CA PHE A 311 -17.34 12.61 4.00
C PHE A 311 -18.47 12.78 5.01
N GLU A 312 -19.15 11.69 5.36
CA GLU A 312 -20.51 11.64 5.95
C GLU A 312 -21.42 12.81 5.53
N SER A 313 -21.49 13.90 6.31
CA SER A 313 -22.35 15.07 6.06
C SER A 313 -21.63 16.35 5.60
N LYS A 314 -20.31 16.33 5.41
CA LYS A 314 -19.47 17.53 5.17
C LYS A 314 -18.73 17.46 3.83
N LEU A 315 -18.51 18.61 3.18
CA LEU A 315 -17.57 18.74 2.07
C LEU A 315 -16.19 19.09 2.65
N LEU A 316 -15.18 18.26 2.41
CA LEU A 316 -13.86 18.42 3.00
C LEU A 316 -12.74 18.48 1.95
N PHE A 317 -11.77 19.34 2.20
CA PHE A 317 -10.46 19.34 1.54
C PHE A 317 -9.50 18.45 2.32
N ASN A 318 -9.01 17.39 1.69
CA ASN A 318 -7.94 16.53 2.20
C ASN A 318 -6.61 16.95 1.55
N ALA A 319 -5.59 17.20 2.36
CA ALA A 319 -4.22 17.42 1.90
C ALA A 319 -3.22 16.63 2.75
N ASP A 320 -2.22 16.01 2.12
CA ASP A 320 -1.09 15.40 2.83
C ASP A 320 0.26 15.83 2.23
N VAL A 321 1.24 16.05 3.10
CA VAL A 321 2.60 16.50 2.72
C VAL A 321 3.33 15.37 2.01
N ASN A 322 3.86 15.67 0.82
CA ASN A 322 4.50 14.72 -0.08
C ASN A 322 5.75 15.33 -0.73
N TYR A 323 6.73 14.50 -1.09
CA TYR A 323 8.00 14.93 -1.67
C TYR A 323 8.27 14.20 -2.99
N LYS A 324 8.70 14.93 -4.02
CA LYS A 324 9.17 14.32 -5.28
C LYS A 324 10.69 14.21 -5.22
N VAL A 325 11.19 12.98 -5.17
CA VAL A 325 12.63 12.68 -5.29
C VAL A 325 13.06 12.83 -6.75
N LEU A 326 14.05 13.68 -6.98
CA LEU A 326 14.70 13.94 -8.27
C LEU A 326 16.21 13.76 -8.14
N ARG A 327 16.88 13.43 -9.24
CA ARG A 327 18.34 13.45 -9.31
C ARG A 327 18.82 14.76 -9.94
N ASN A 328 20.01 15.18 -9.51
CA ASN A 328 20.79 16.26 -10.12
C ASN A 328 21.76 15.73 -11.20
N GLU A 329 21.75 14.41 -11.42
CA GLU A 329 22.31 13.68 -12.55
C GLU A 329 21.41 13.85 -13.79
N THR A 330 21.98 14.33 -14.91
CA THR A 330 21.35 14.30 -16.23
C THR A 330 21.44 12.90 -16.84
N VAL A 331 20.69 12.64 -17.91
CA VAL A 331 20.85 11.38 -18.66
C VAL A 331 22.20 11.34 -19.38
N LEU A 332 22.77 12.49 -19.78
CA LEU A 332 24.12 12.54 -20.36
C LEU A 332 25.21 12.18 -19.33
N ASP A 333 25.10 12.67 -18.10
CA ASP A 333 25.99 12.26 -16.99
C ASP A 333 25.95 10.74 -16.79
N PHE A 334 24.74 10.18 -16.68
CA PHE A 334 24.51 8.75 -16.48
C PHE A 334 25.05 7.91 -17.64
N MET A 335 24.89 8.38 -18.88
CA MET A 335 25.44 7.72 -20.06
C MET A 335 26.98 7.78 -20.08
N THR A 336 27.58 8.90 -19.66
CA THR A 336 29.04 9.04 -19.56
C THR A 336 29.62 8.10 -18.51
N ASP A 337 29.05 8.08 -17.30
CA ASP A 337 29.40 7.16 -16.20
C ASP A 337 29.16 5.68 -16.56
N LEU A 338 28.14 5.38 -17.38
CA LEU A 338 27.93 4.03 -17.91
C LEU A 338 29.00 3.63 -18.93
N CYS A 339 29.32 4.49 -19.90
CA CYS A 339 30.36 4.26 -20.91
C CYS A 339 31.73 3.98 -20.26
N LEU A 340 32.11 4.79 -19.26
CA LEU A 340 33.36 4.63 -18.50
C LEU A 340 33.45 3.29 -17.75
N ARG A 341 32.31 2.68 -17.38
CA ARG A 341 32.28 1.38 -16.68
C ARG A 341 32.17 0.16 -17.60
N THR A 342 31.46 0.27 -18.74
CA THR A 342 31.20 -0.89 -19.62
C THR A 342 32.15 -0.97 -20.81
N GLY A 343 32.83 0.13 -21.15
CA GLY A 343 33.46 0.27 -22.45
C GLY A 343 32.44 0.41 -23.60
N MET A 344 32.94 0.81 -24.77
CA MET A 344 32.11 1.17 -25.92
C MET A 344 31.34 0.00 -26.53
N SER A 345 31.91 -1.22 -26.51
CA SER A 345 31.37 -2.41 -27.18
C SER A 345 29.98 -2.84 -26.69
N CYS A 346 29.68 -2.63 -25.40
CA CYS A 346 28.39 -2.97 -24.79
C CYS A 346 27.57 -1.73 -24.39
N PHE A 347 28.05 -0.52 -24.70
CA PHE A 347 27.50 0.74 -24.21
C PHE A 347 26.05 0.97 -24.66
N THR A 348 25.77 0.81 -25.95
CA THR A 348 24.44 1.05 -26.53
C THR A 348 23.37 0.10 -25.99
N GLU A 349 23.66 -1.21 -25.92
CA GLU A 349 22.75 -2.20 -25.31
C GLU A 349 22.49 -1.87 -23.83
N MET A 350 23.53 -1.55 -23.07
CA MET A 350 23.41 -1.24 -21.65
C MET A 350 22.66 0.08 -21.39
N CYS A 351 22.80 1.09 -22.27
CA CYS A 351 21.98 2.30 -22.26
C CYS A 351 20.51 1.96 -22.47
N HIS A 352 20.16 1.28 -23.57
CA HIS A 352 18.79 0.90 -23.88
C HIS A 352 18.16 0.09 -22.73
N LYS A 353 18.90 -0.90 -22.20
CA LYS A 353 18.49 -1.79 -21.10
C LYS A 353 18.26 -1.09 -19.75
N GLN A 354 18.92 0.03 -19.48
CA GLN A 354 18.77 0.77 -18.21
C GLN A 354 17.91 2.03 -18.31
N LEU A 355 17.80 2.66 -19.47
CA LEU A 355 17.09 3.93 -19.65
C LEU A 355 15.68 3.74 -20.23
N VAL A 356 15.46 2.79 -21.14
CA VAL A 356 14.15 2.63 -21.79
C VAL A 356 13.09 2.16 -20.79
N GLY A 357 11.96 2.88 -20.78
CA GLY A 357 10.88 2.74 -19.81
C GLY A 357 11.01 3.60 -18.55
N LEU A 358 12.16 4.27 -18.32
CA LEU A 358 12.29 5.26 -17.24
C LEU A 358 11.54 6.56 -17.55
N VAL A 359 11.28 7.35 -16.50
CA VAL A 359 10.65 8.68 -16.59
C VAL A 359 11.66 9.75 -16.22
N VAL A 360 11.94 10.64 -17.18
CA VAL A 360 12.81 11.82 -17.04
C VAL A 360 11.99 13.09 -16.78
N LEU A 361 12.64 14.11 -16.24
CA LEU A 361 12.13 15.46 -16.03
C LEU A 361 12.97 16.46 -16.81
N THR A 362 12.33 17.29 -17.64
CA THR A 362 12.97 18.40 -18.35
C THR A 362 12.80 19.70 -17.57
N ARG A 363 13.82 20.13 -16.82
CA ARG A 363 13.72 21.27 -15.86
C ARG A 363 13.28 22.58 -16.53
N TYR A 364 13.70 22.83 -17.78
CA TYR A 364 13.37 24.03 -18.55
C TYR A 364 11.87 24.24 -18.84
N ASN A 365 11.03 23.21 -18.66
CA ASN A 365 9.56 23.34 -18.74
C ASN A 365 8.80 22.50 -17.69
N ASN A 366 9.53 21.90 -16.74
CA ASN A 366 9.09 20.98 -15.69
C ASN A 366 8.26 19.75 -16.14
N LYS A 367 8.20 19.42 -17.44
CA LYS A 367 7.46 18.25 -17.94
C LYS A 367 8.20 16.95 -17.67
N THR A 368 7.43 15.89 -17.47
CA THR A 368 7.96 14.53 -17.36
C THR A 368 7.64 13.74 -18.61
N TYR A 369 8.65 13.06 -19.15
CA TYR A 369 8.56 12.22 -20.34
C TYR A 369 9.02 10.81 -20.01
N ARG A 370 8.45 9.82 -20.69
CA ARG A 370 8.96 8.45 -20.64
C ARG A 370 9.92 8.24 -21.80
N ILE A 371 11.09 7.67 -21.52
CA ILE A 371 11.99 7.19 -22.58
C ILE A 371 11.34 5.92 -23.15
N ASP A 372 10.97 5.93 -24.42
CA ASP A 372 10.47 4.76 -25.14
C ASP A 372 11.51 4.18 -26.10
N ASP A 373 12.47 4.99 -26.57
CA ASP A 373 13.69 4.53 -27.28
C ASP A 373 14.83 5.57 -27.15
N ILE A 374 16.01 5.29 -27.73
CA ILE A 374 17.17 6.20 -27.86
C ILE A 374 17.65 6.16 -29.32
N ASP A 375 17.53 7.28 -30.03
CA ASP A 375 18.04 7.41 -31.41
C ASP A 375 19.48 7.90 -31.39
N TRP A 376 20.38 7.08 -31.95
CA TRP A 376 21.81 7.33 -32.03
C TRP A 376 22.25 8.02 -33.33
N SER A 377 21.39 8.00 -34.34
CA SER A 377 21.60 8.61 -35.67
C SER A 377 21.27 10.10 -35.68
N VAL A 378 20.28 10.52 -34.89
CA VAL A 378 19.91 11.92 -34.72
C VAL A 378 20.86 12.62 -33.75
N LYS A 379 21.21 13.88 -34.08
CA LYS A 379 22.15 14.74 -33.33
C LYS A 379 21.57 16.12 -33.07
N PRO A 380 22.00 16.83 -32.01
CA PRO A 380 21.60 18.21 -31.73
C PRO A 380 21.70 19.20 -32.92
N THR A 381 22.68 18.98 -33.80
CA THR A 381 22.95 19.81 -35.00
C THR A 381 21.97 19.58 -36.15
N GLN A 382 21.17 18.51 -36.13
CA GLN A 382 20.20 18.21 -37.19
C GLN A 382 18.91 19.03 -37.02
N ALA A 383 18.24 19.29 -38.14
CA ALA A 383 16.97 19.99 -38.19
C ALA A 383 15.76 19.10 -37.84
N PHE A 384 14.69 19.71 -37.37
CA PHE A 384 13.35 19.11 -37.29
C PHE A 384 12.27 20.13 -37.64
N GLN A 385 11.12 19.65 -38.12
CA GLN A 385 9.97 20.50 -38.42
C GLN A 385 9.20 20.87 -37.15
N LYS A 386 9.03 22.17 -36.92
CA LYS A 386 8.12 22.71 -35.91
C LYS A 386 6.66 22.48 -36.31
N ARG A 387 5.75 22.75 -35.36
CA ARG A 387 4.29 22.64 -35.56
C ARG A 387 3.70 23.66 -36.54
N ASP A 388 4.47 24.67 -36.91
CA ASP A 388 4.15 25.70 -37.92
C ASP A 388 4.70 25.35 -39.32
N GLY A 389 5.42 24.23 -39.46
CA GLY A 389 6.05 23.80 -40.71
C GLY A 389 7.46 24.37 -40.95
N SER A 390 7.95 25.30 -40.11
CA SER A 390 9.33 25.79 -40.22
C SER A 390 10.34 24.78 -39.66
N GLU A 391 11.49 24.66 -40.31
CA GLU A 391 12.61 23.84 -39.82
C GLU A 391 13.54 24.63 -38.90
N VAL A 392 14.16 23.93 -37.95
CA VAL A 392 15.12 24.49 -36.97
C VAL A 392 16.00 23.36 -36.44
N THR A 393 17.27 23.63 -36.12
CA THR A 393 18.11 22.64 -35.41
C THR A 393 17.66 22.48 -33.96
N TYR A 394 18.02 21.39 -33.29
CA TYR A 394 17.74 21.29 -31.85
C TYR A 394 18.53 22.34 -31.06
N VAL A 395 19.79 22.62 -31.42
CA VAL A 395 20.60 23.70 -30.83
C VAL A 395 19.88 25.04 -30.92
N ASP A 396 19.46 25.44 -32.12
CA ASP A 396 18.76 26.71 -32.36
C ASP A 396 17.41 26.73 -31.65
N TYR A 397 16.68 25.61 -31.63
CA TYR A 397 15.40 25.52 -30.91
C TYR A 397 15.58 25.73 -29.40
N TYR A 398 16.53 25.06 -28.76
CA TYR A 398 16.77 25.22 -27.32
C TYR A 398 17.29 26.62 -26.98
N LYS A 399 18.10 27.23 -27.86
CA LYS A 399 18.58 28.61 -27.67
C LYS A 399 17.48 29.65 -27.87
N GLN A 400 16.69 29.55 -28.94
CA GLN A 400 15.59 30.49 -29.24
C GLN A 400 14.41 30.36 -28.26
N GLN A 401 14.05 29.14 -27.84
CA GLN A 401 12.84 28.89 -27.06
C GLN A 401 13.07 28.95 -25.54
N TYR A 402 14.28 28.67 -25.06
CA TYR A 402 14.59 28.51 -23.64
C TYR A 402 15.89 29.21 -23.19
N ASP A 403 16.60 29.91 -24.08
CA ASP A 403 17.95 30.50 -23.88
C ASP A 403 19.07 29.50 -23.54
N ILE A 404 18.84 28.20 -23.81
CA ILE A 404 19.77 27.13 -23.46
C ILE A 404 20.76 26.86 -24.61
N THR A 405 22.05 26.95 -24.30
CA THR A 405 23.13 26.44 -25.15
C THR A 405 23.43 24.98 -24.77
N LEU A 406 23.44 24.07 -25.75
CA LEU A 406 23.85 22.68 -25.56
C LEU A 406 25.37 22.55 -25.61
N SER A 407 25.97 21.70 -24.77
CA SER A 407 27.42 21.53 -24.68
C SER A 407 27.95 20.34 -25.50
N ASP A 408 27.26 19.20 -25.49
CA ASP A 408 27.64 18.03 -26.31
C ASP A 408 26.82 17.99 -27.61
N LEU A 409 27.45 18.33 -28.74
CA LEU A 409 26.81 18.29 -30.06
C LEU A 409 26.78 16.89 -30.70
N ASN A 410 27.42 15.89 -30.07
CA ASN A 410 27.48 14.50 -30.53
C ASN A 410 26.55 13.54 -29.74
N GLN A 411 25.95 14.01 -28.64
CA GLN A 411 25.01 13.21 -27.84
C GLN A 411 23.88 12.62 -28.71
N PRO A 412 23.41 11.38 -28.44
CA PRO A 412 22.19 10.84 -29.07
C PRO A 412 20.94 11.56 -28.52
N VAL A 413 19.76 11.28 -29.09
CA VAL A 413 18.50 11.85 -28.59
C VAL A 413 17.61 10.80 -27.95
N LEU A 414 16.90 11.18 -26.88
CA LEU A 414 15.91 10.32 -26.23
C LEU A 414 14.58 10.45 -26.96
N VAL A 415 13.96 9.32 -27.29
CA VAL A 415 12.66 9.25 -27.97
C VAL A 415 11.54 9.04 -26.96
N SER A 416 10.50 9.87 -27.00
CA SER A 416 9.29 9.71 -26.21
C SER A 416 8.05 9.66 -27.10
N LEU A 417 7.24 8.60 -26.97
CA LEU A 417 6.08 8.38 -27.84
C LEU A 417 4.79 8.89 -27.19
N LEU A 418 4.47 10.17 -27.42
CA LEU A 418 3.27 10.79 -26.86
C LEU A 418 2.01 10.25 -27.55
N LYS A 419 1.31 9.35 -26.85
CA LYS A 419 -0.01 8.86 -27.25
C LYS A 419 -0.99 10.04 -27.36
N ARG A 420 -1.43 10.32 -28.59
CA ARG A 420 -2.49 11.30 -28.87
C ARG A 420 -3.84 10.85 -28.29
N LYS A 421 -4.83 11.75 -28.31
CA LYS A 421 -6.17 11.47 -27.78
C LYS A 421 -6.84 10.33 -28.55
N ARG A 422 -7.60 9.51 -27.82
CA ARG A 422 -8.10 8.18 -28.24
C ARG A 422 -9.17 8.16 -29.34
N ASN A 423 -9.43 9.30 -30.00
CA ASN A 423 -10.41 9.46 -31.08
C ASN A 423 -9.75 9.73 -32.44
N ASP A 424 -8.43 9.85 -32.49
CA ASP A 424 -7.66 10.16 -33.69
C ASP A 424 -6.78 8.95 -34.03
N ASN A 425 -6.87 8.46 -35.27
CA ASN A 425 -6.05 7.33 -35.76
C ASN A 425 -4.63 7.77 -36.16
N SER A 426 -4.24 9.01 -35.85
CA SER A 426 -2.89 9.50 -36.11
C SER A 426 -1.84 8.81 -35.26
N GLU A 427 -0.64 8.67 -35.84
CA GLU A 427 0.50 8.01 -35.21
C GLU A 427 0.90 8.68 -33.88
N PRO A 428 1.50 7.93 -32.92
CA PRO A 428 1.96 8.50 -31.66
C PRO A 428 2.94 9.64 -31.93
N GLN A 429 2.70 10.81 -31.32
CA GLN A 429 3.56 11.96 -31.56
C GLN A 429 4.93 11.74 -30.93
N MET A 430 5.90 11.42 -31.78
CA MET A 430 7.30 11.34 -31.41
C MET A 430 7.81 12.70 -30.91
N VAL A 431 8.61 12.66 -29.84
CA VAL A 431 9.28 13.83 -29.28
C VAL A 431 10.72 13.44 -28.96
N HIS A 432 11.67 14.19 -29.52
CA HIS A 432 13.08 14.08 -29.20
C HIS A 432 13.47 15.01 -28.05
N LEU A 433 14.28 14.50 -27.13
CA LEU A 433 14.76 15.21 -25.95
C LEU A 433 16.27 15.02 -25.83
N MET A 434 17.00 16.08 -25.51
CA MET A 434 18.46 15.99 -25.33
C MET A 434 18.77 15.35 -23.96
N PRO A 435 19.60 14.29 -23.89
CA PRO A 435 20.06 13.68 -22.63
C PRO A 435 20.60 14.69 -21.60
N GLU A 436 21.32 15.72 -22.05
CA GLU A 436 21.87 16.82 -21.25
C GLU A 436 20.79 17.61 -20.50
N LEU A 437 19.60 17.76 -21.08
CA LEU A 437 18.50 18.56 -20.52
C LEU A 437 17.44 17.70 -19.78
N CYS A 438 17.69 16.39 -19.68
CA CYS A 438 16.80 15.42 -19.06
C CYS A 438 17.39 14.91 -17.75
N PHE A 439 16.64 15.02 -16.65
CA PHE A 439 17.05 14.54 -15.32
C PHE A 439 16.30 13.26 -14.95
N LEU A 440 17.00 12.27 -14.41
CA LEU A 440 16.39 11.02 -13.97
C LEU A 440 15.50 11.25 -12.74
N THR A 441 14.27 10.71 -12.75
CA THR A 441 13.34 10.87 -11.61
C THR A 441 13.21 9.60 -10.77
N GLY A 442 13.05 9.76 -9.45
CA GLY A 442 13.02 8.64 -8.51
C GLY A 442 14.38 7.96 -8.30
N LEU A 443 14.41 7.03 -7.35
CA LEU A 443 15.61 6.27 -6.99
C LEU A 443 15.73 5.01 -7.86
N SER A 444 16.97 4.63 -8.20
CA SER A 444 17.26 3.31 -8.77
C SER A 444 17.12 2.20 -7.73
N SER A 445 16.99 0.95 -8.16
CA SER A 445 16.99 -0.21 -7.26
C SER A 445 18.24 -0.25 -6.36
N GLN A 446 19.41 0.04 -6.94
CA GLN A 446 20.67 0.19 -6.22
C GLN A 446 20.61 1.31 -5.17
N ALA A 447 20.10 2.49 -5.53
CA ALA A 447 19.93 3.61 -4.59
C ALA A 447 18.96 3.28 -3.45
N THR A 448 17.83 2.59 -3.72
CA THR A 448 16.92 2.12 -2.66
C THR A 448 17.53 1.03 -1.76
N SER A 449 18.65 0.41 -2.16
CA SER A 449 19.36 -0.58 -1.36
C SER A 449 20.47 0.02 -0.47
N ASP A 450 20.88 1.28 -0.69
CA ASP A 450 21.77 1.98 0.22
C ASP A 450 20.99 2.54 1.43
N PHE A 451 21.29 1.97 2.60
CA PHE A 451 20.72 2.40 3.87
C PHE A 451 21.11 3.84 4.24
N ARG A 452 22.29 4.34 3.85
CA ARG A 452 22.75 5.70 4.20
C ARG A 452 21.98 6.75 3.42
N LEU A 453 21.85 6.57 2.10
CA LEU A 453 20.97 7.37 1.25
C LEU A 453 19.50 7.30 1.73
N MET A 454 18.96 6.10 1.93
CA MET A 454 17.57 5.94 2.38
C MET A 454 17.33 6.51 3.79
N LYS A 455 18.36 6.61 4.65
CA LYS A 455 18.29 7.33 5.93
C LYS A 455 18.18 8.84 5.70
N ALA A 456 19.05 9.44 4.88
CA ALA A 456 19.03 10.88 4.60
C ALA A 456 17.69 11.33 3.97
N VAL A 457 17.20 10.62 2.94
CA VAL A 457 15.89 10.89 2.34
C VAL A 457 14.76 10.68 3.36
N ALA A 458 14.88 9.71 4.28
CA ALA A 458 13.90 9.51 5.35
C ALA A 458 13.92 10.58 6.44
N GLU A 459 14.99 11.36 6.58
CA GLU A 459 15.10 12.40 7.60
C GLU A 459 14.34 13.66 7.17
N GLU A 460 14.42 14.04 5.90
CA GLU A 460 13.59 15.12 5.33
C GLU A 460 12.11 14.72 5.15
N THR A 461 11.85 13.48 4.69
CA THR A 461 10.48 13.10 4.27
C THR A 461 9.58 12.59 5.40
N ARG A 462 10.13 12.10 6.52
CA ARG A 462 9.34 11.51 7.62
C ARG A 462 9.00 12.53 8.70
N LEU A 463 8.28 13.58 8.30
CA LEU A 463 7.76 14.61 9.21
C LEU A 463 7.02 14.00 10.40
N SER A 464 7.31 14.53 11.60
CA SER A 464 6.57 14.26 12.84
C SER A 464 5.12 14.74 12.73
N PRO A 465 4.19 14.27 13.60
CA PRO A 465 2.82 14.78 13.67
C PRO A 465 2.73 16.32 13.68
N VAL A 466 3.51 16.97 14.54
CA VAL A 466 3.56 18.44 14.66
C VAL A 466 4.09 19.09 13.37
N GLY A 467 5.22 18.61 12.83
CA GLY A 467 5.80 19.16 11.61
C GLY A 467 4.89 18.98 10.39
N ARG A 468 4.15 17.87 10.31
CA ARG A 468 3.14 17.62 9.27
C ARG A 468 1.95 18.57 9.42
N GLN A 469 1.41 18.75 10.62
CA GLN A 469 0.32 19.71 10.85
C GLN A 469 0.73 21.14 10.51
N GLN A 470 1.95 21.56 10.87
CA GLN A 470 2.48 22.89 10.53
C GLN A 470 2.55 23.12 9.01
N GLN A 471 3.04 22.16 8.23
CA GLN A 471 3.08 22.29 6.76
C GLN A 471 1.68 22.28 6.12
N LEU A 472 0.70 21.58 6.72
CA LEU A 472 -0.69 21.61 6.27
C LEU A 472 -1.39 22.93 6.61
N ALA A 473 -1.14 23.51 7.78
CA ALA A 473 -1.62 24.84 8.14
C ALA A 473 -1.06 25.91 7.19
N ARG A 474 0.25 25.83 6.86
CA ARG A 474 0.90 26.70 5.86
C ARG A 474 0.25 26.61 4.48
N LEU A 475 -0.20 25.43 4.03
CA LEU A 475 -0.90 25.31 2.74
C LEU A 475 -2.22 26.10 2.73
N VAL A 476 -3.02 26.02 3.80
CA VAL A 476 -4.29 26.75 3.88
C VAL A 476 -4.05 28.26 3.97
N ASP A 477 -3.04 28.67 4.75
CA ASP A 477 -2.57 30.05 4.89
C ASP A 477 -2.02 30.62 3.55
N ASP A 478 -1.21 29.86 2.80
CA ASP A 478 -0.75 30.20 1.45
C ASP A 478 -1.94 30.47 0.49
N ILE A 479 -2.97 29.60 0.51
CA ILE A 479 -4.18 29.76 -0.32
C ILE A 479 -4.98 31.00 0.09
N GLN A 480 -5.11 31.28 1.39
CA GLN A 480 -5.87 32.42 1.91
C GLN A 480 -5.14 33.77 1.72
N ARG A 481 -3.80 33.79 1.73
CA ARG A 481 -3.01 35.02 1.57
C ARG A 481 -2.75 35.41 0.12
N ASN A 482 -2.62 34.45 -0.79
CA ASN A 482 -2.44 34.77 -2.21
C ASN A 482 -3.77 35.29 -2.80
N PRO A 483 -3.85 36.54 -3.28
CA PRO A 483 -5.12 37.15 -3.66
C PRO A 483 -5.76 36.46 -4.88
N VAL A 484 -4.97 35.88 -5.80
CA VAL A 484 -5.48 35.18 -6.99
C VAL A 484 -5.96 33.76 -6.65
N ALA A 485 -5.32 33.11 -5.67
CA ALA A 485 -5.75 31.82 -5.14
C ALA A 485 -7.05 31.97 -4.31
N ARG A 486 -7.10 32.99 -3.46
CA ARG A 486 -8.27 33.36 -2.65
C ARG A 486 -9.45 33.79 -3.53
N PHE A 487 -9.24 34.70 -4.48
CA PHE A 487 -10.31 35.16 -5.38
C PHE A 487 -10.92 34.00 -6.17
N GLU A 488 -10.11 33.04 -6.64
CA GLU A 488 -10.63 31.84 -7.31
C GLU A 488 -11.50 30.98 -6.38
N LEU A 489 -11.14 30.86 -5.09
CA LEU A 489 -11.92 30.13 -4.09
C LEU A 489 -13.27 30.83 -3.81
N GLU A 490 -13.21 32.12 -3.47
CA GLU A 490 -14.36 32.94 -3.10
C GLU A 490 -15.32 33.18 -4.28
N THR A 491 -14.81 33.25 -5.51
CA THR A 491 -15.63 33.30 -6.75
C THR A 491 -16.60 32.12 -6.82
N TRP A 492 -16.21 30.93 -6.38
CA TRP A 492 -17.08 29.75 -6.36
C TRP A 492 -17.90 29.63 -5.06
N GLY A 493 -17.89 30.64 -4.18
CA GLY A 493 -18.58 30.61 -2.88
C GLY A 493 -17.99 29.61 -1.89
N LEU A 494 -16.75 29.14 -2.12
CA LEU A 494 -16.05 28.22 -1.24
C LEU A 494 -15.27 29.00 -0.19
N HIS A 495 -15.37 28.58 1.07
CA HIS A 495 -14.55 29.12 2.16
C HIS A 495 -13.91 27.99 2.97
N PHE A 496 -12.70 28.23 3.48
CA PHE A 496 -12.04 27.29 4.40
C PHE A 496 -12.58 27.47 5.82
N GLY A 497 -13.31 26.46 6.29
CA GLY A 497 -13.69 26.32 7.69
C GLY A 497 -12.58 25.68 8.53
N SER A 498 -12.94 25.22 9.72
CA SER A 498 -12.00 24.62 10.67
C SER A 498 -11.36 23.30 10.19
N GLN A 499 -10.18 22.97 10.74
CA GLN A 499 -9.57 21.65 10.62
C GLN A 499 -10.44 20.62 11.38
N LEU A 500 -10.85 19.54 10.72
CA LEU A 500 -11.77 18.56 11.31
C LEU A 500 -11.08 17.83 12.47
N SER A 501 -11.67 17.99 13.65
CA SER A 501 -11.39 17.21 14.85
C SER A 501 -12.59 16.32 15.15
N LEU A 502 -12.35 15.04 15.42
CA LEU A 502 -13.38 14.01 15.64
C LEU A 502 -13.03 13.12 16.84
N THR A 503 -13.94 12.23 17.23
CA THR A 503 -13.68 11.23 18.27
C THR A 503 -13.56 9.83 17.66
N GLY A 504 -12.36 9.25 17.73
CA GLY A 504 -12.13 7.85 17.41
C GLY A 504 -12.27 6.96 18.66
N ARG A 505 -12.05 5.66 18.52
CA ARG A 505 -12.04 4.68 19.63
C ARG A 505 -10.79 3.83 19.59
N VAL A 506 -10.15 3.60 20.72
CA VAL A 506 -9.00 2.69 20.88
C VAL A 506 -9.53 1.32 21.31
N VAL A 507 -9.52 0.33 20.40
CA VAL A 507 -9.93 -1.04 20.76
C VAL A 507 -8.90 -1.67 21.72
N PRO A 508 -9.32 -2.57 22.63
CA PRO A 508 -8.39 -3.17 23.59
C PRO A 508 -7.24 -3.95 22.94
N SER A 509 -6.06 -3.88 23.54
CA SER A 509 -4.91 -4.72 23.19
C SER A 509 -5.22 -6.21 23.37
N GLU A 510 -4.66 -7.04 22.50
CA GLU A 510 -4.92 -8.48 22.47
C GLU A 510 -3.84 -9.28 23.21
N LYS A 511 -4.25 -10.42 23.79
CA LYS A 511 -3.34 -11.37 24.45
C LYS A 511 -2.77 -12.34 23.41
N ILE A 512 -1.46 -12.58 23.48
CA ILE A 512 -0.77 -13.52 22.58
C ILE A 512 -0.66 -14.88 23.27
N LEU A 513 -1.25 -15.91 22.66
CA LEU A 513 -1.35 -17.25 23.22
C LEU A 513 -0.26 -18.16 22.64
N LEU A 514 0.58 -18.70 23.52
CA LEU A 514 1.60 -19.72 23.25
C LEU A 514 1.16 -21.06 23.85
N GLN A 515 2.02 -22.09 23.81
CA GLN A 515 1.65 -23.43 24.32
C GLN A 515 1.35 -23.41 25.83
N ASP A 516 2.34 -22.95 26.62
CA ASP A 516 2.30 -22.98 28.09
C ASP A 516 2.29 -21.55 28.69
N HIS A 517 2.07 -20.52 27.89
CA HIS A 517 2.23 -19.12 28.29
C HIS A 517 1.27 -18.16 27.56
N THR A 518 1.03 -16.98 28.14
CA THR A 518 0.21 -15.92 27.56
C THR A 518 0.87 -14.56 27.75
N CYS A 519 1.37 -13.97 26.67
CA CYS A 519 2.03 -12.67 26.69
C CYS A 519 0.97 -11.55 26.72
N GLN A 520 1.20 -10.53 27.54
CA GLN A 520 0.48 -9.26 27.51
C GLN A 520 1.45 -8.14 27.09
N PRO A 521 1.41 -7.68 25.83
CA PRO A 521 2.36 -6.67 25.34
C PRO A 521 2.10 -5.31 25.98
N ALA A 522 2.88 -4.97 27.02
CA ALA A 522 2.67 -3.76 27.83
C ALA A 522 2.81 -2.45 27.03
N PHE A 523 3.78 -2.38 26.11
CA PHE A 523 4.00 -1.24 25.22
C PHE A 523 4.42 -1.72 23.82
N ALA A 524 4.11 -0.91 22.79
CA ALA A 524 4.45 -1.12 21.38
C ALA A 524 3.96 -2.42 20.67
N ALA A 525 3.27 -3.32 21.38
CA ALA A 525 2.80 -4.61 20.85
C ALA A 525 3.92 -5.48 20.22
N ASP A 526 5.01 -5.68 20.98
CA ASP A 526 6.14 -6.56 20.67
C ASP A 526 6.21 -7.73 21.68
N TRP A 527 6.34 -8.96 21.18
CA TRP A 527 6.54 -10.19 21.97
C TRP A 527 7.86 -10.91 21.63
N SER A 528 8.83 -10.19 21.07
CA SER A 528 10.15 -10.71 20.67
C SER A 528 10.96 -11.35 21.80
N LYS A 529 10.73 -10.98 23.06
CA LYS A 529 11.43 -11.55 24.22
C LYS A 529 10.94 -12.97 24.49
N ASP A 530 9.63 -13.10 24.57
CA ASP A 530 8.88 -14.32 24.89
C ASP A 530 9.16 -15.43 23.86
N MET A 531 9.27 -15.09 22.57
CA MET A 531 9.62 -16.03 21.50
C MET A 531 11.00 -16.71 21.66
N ARG A 532 11.84 -16.27 22.60
CA ARG A 532 13.15 -16.89 22.90
C ARG A 532 13.15 -17.77 24.14
N SER A 533 12.11 -17.70 24.97
CA SER A 533 12.02 -18.37 26.28
C SER A 533 10.82 -19.30 26.41
N CYS A 534 9.82 -19.18 25.54
CA CYS A 534 8.56 -19.90 25.62
C CYS A 534 8.34 -20.78 24.38
N LYS A 535 7.71 -21.94 24.58
CA LYS A 535 7.37 -22.87 23.50
C LYS A 535 6.30 -22.30 22.57
N VAL A 536 6.43 -22.58 21.28
CA VAL A 536 5.39 -22.28 20.28
C VAL A 536 4.23 -23.27 20.35
N LEU A 537 3.05 -22.90 19.84
CA LEU A 537 1.85 -23.74 19.88
C LEU A 537 2.03 -25.13 19.23
N SER A 538 2.82 -25.21 18.15
CA SER A 538 3.19 -26.47 17.51
C SER A 538 4.42 -26.28 16.61
N SER A 539 5.35 -27.23 16.64
CA SER A 539 6.46 -27.30 15.68
C SER A 539 6.76 -28.75 15.28
N GLN A 540 7.25 -28.95 14.07
CA GLN A 540 7.69 -30.25 13.57
C GLN A 540 9.20 -30.42 13.80
N PRO A 541 9.69 -31.60 14.22
CA PRO A 541 11.13 -31.83 14.36
C PRO A 541 11.81 -31.82 12.98
N LEU A 542 12.96 -31.14 12.89
CA LEU A 542 13.73 -31.04 11.66
C LEU A 542 14.91 -32.03 11.68
N ASN A 543 14.71 -33.19 11.08
CA ASN A 543 15.64 -34.34 11.14
C ASN A 543 16.43 -34.49 9.83
N ARG A 544 15.75 -34.54 8.67
CA ARG A 544 16.38 -34.65 7.34
C ARG A 544 16.34 -33.31 6.62
N TRP A 545 17.47 -32.61 6.61
CA TRP A 545 17.58 -31.29 5.98
C TRP A 545 19.00 -31.00 5.48
N LEU A 546 19.10 -30.06 4.52
CA LEU A 546 20.34 -29.71 3.84
C LEU A 546 20.80 -28.29 4.19
N ILE A 547 22.11 -28.09 4.32
CA ILE A 547 22.74 -26.75 4.19
C ILE A 547 23.60 -26.76 2.93
N VAL A 548 23.30 -25.89 1.97
CA VAL A 548 24.15 -25.60 0.81
C VAL A 548 24.89 -24.28 1.03
N CYS A 549 26.21 -24.30 0.97
CA CYS A 549 27.07 -23.16 1.31
C CYS A 549 28.31 -23.08 0.42
N CYS A 550 28.85 -21.87 0.23
CA CYS A 550 30.17 -21.74 -0.35
C CYS A 550 31.29 -22.17 0.62
N ASN A 551 32.41 -22.65 0.08
CA ASN A 551 33.58 -23.10 0.86
C ASN A 551 34.03 -22.07 1.93
N ARG A 552 33.97 -20.78 1.60
CA ARG A 552 34.35 -19.68 2.52
C ARG A 552 33.43 -19.51 3.72
N ALA A 553 32.16 -19.94 3.64
CA ALA A 553 31.16 -19.75 4.68
C ALA A 553 31.08 -20.91 5.70
N GLU A 554 31.81 -22.01 5.47
CA GLU A 554 31.74 -23.23 6.30
C GLU A 554 31.98 -22.97 7.80
N HIS A 555 33.00 -22.17 8.13
CA HIS A 555 33.38 -21.85 9.51
C HIS A 555 32.27 -21.16 10.34
N LEU A 556 31.21 -20.66 9.68
CA LEU A 556 30.07 -20.01 10.32
C LEU A 556 28.97 -21.01 10.73
N ILE A 557 28.97 -22.21 10.14
CA ILE A 557 27.86 -23.15 10.21
C ILE A 557 27.70 -23.68 11.63
N GLU A 558 28.76 -24.13 12.29
CA GLU A 558 28.66 -24.65 13.67
C GLU A 558 28.25 -23.57 14.69
N ALA A 559 28.78 -22.35 14.57
CA ALA A 559 28.38 -21.23 15.42
C ALA A 559 26.90 -20.86 15.23
N PHE A 560 26.41 -20.91 13.99
CA PHE A 560 25.00 -20.73 13.66
C PHE A 560 24.13 -21.90 14.16
N LEU A 561 24.51 -23.15 13.91
CA LEU A 561 23.77 -24.36 14.32
C LEU A 561 23.66 -24.47 15.85
N SER A 562 24.71 -24.14 16.58
CA SER A 562 24.69 -24.05 18.05
C SER A 562 23.65 -23.02 18.54
N CYS A 563 23.61 -21.83 17.91
CA CYS A 563 22.60 -20.82 18.23
C CYS A 563 21.18 -21.24 17.80
N LEU A 564 21.03 -21.86 16.63
CA LEU A 564 19.75 -22.33 16.09
C LEU A 564 19.14 -23.42 16.97
N ARG A 565 19.95 -24.42 17.37
CA ARG A 565 19.54 -25.50 18.29
C ARG A 565 19.17 -24.97 19.66
N ARG A 566 19.97 -24.04 20.22
CA ARG A 566 19.68 -23.44 21.53
C ARG A 566 18.32 -22.72 21.55
N VAL A 567 18.01 -21.90 20.54
CA VAL A 567 16.71 -21.22 20.47
C VAL A 567 15.58 -22.17 20.09
N GLY A 568 15.84 -23.09 19.16
CA GLY A 568 14.89 -24.14 18.78
C GLY A 568 14.42 -24.95 19.99
N GLY A 569 15.36 -25.40 20.84
CA GLY A 569 15.04 -26.10 22.09
C GLY A 569 14.10 -25.31 23.01
N SER A 570 14.38 -24.02 23.25
CA SER A 570 13.49 -23.14 24.03
C SER A 570 12.10 -22.96 23.39
N MET A 571 12.02 -22.93 22.06
CA MET A 571 10.76 -22.87 21.31
C MET A 571 10.02 -24.22 21.22
N GLY A 572 10.66 -25.34 21.55
CA GLY A 572 10.16 -26.70 21.29
C GLY A 572 10.47 -27.24 19.88
N PHE A 573 11.13 -26.45 19.02
CA PHE A 573 11.54 -26.81 17.67
C PHE A 573 12.88 -27.56 17.69
N ASN A 574 12.83 -28.90 17.67
CA ASN A 574 14.02 -29.75 17.66
C ASN A 574 14.72 -29.71 16.27
N VAL A 575 16.05 -29.53 16.26
CA VAL A 575 16.87 -29.38 15.05
C VAL A 575 18.03 -30.37 15.04
N GLY A 576 17.87 -31.46 14.28
CA GLY A 576 18.88 -32.45 13.96
C GLY A 576 20.05 -31.87 13.16
N TYR A 577 21.13 -32.64 13.00
CA TYR A 577 22.30 -32.17 12.25
C TYR A 577 22.03 -32.22 10.73
N PRO A 578 22.29 -31.14 9.97
CA PRO A 578 22.07 -31.13 8.53
C PRO A 578 23.12 -31.93 7.77
N LYS A 579 22.78 -32.36 6.56
CA LYS A 579 23.78 -32.71 5.54
C LYS A 579 24.32 -31.41 4.94
N ILE A 580 25.58 -31.08 5.24
CA ILE A 580 26.27 -29.90 4.69
C ILE A 580 26.83 -30.24 3.31
N ILE A 581 26.58 -29.37 2.34
CA ILE A 581 27.00 -29.49 0.94
C ILE A 581 27.77 -28.23 0.55
N LYS A 582 29.03 -28.42 0.15
CA LYS A 582 29.95 -27.36 -0.24
C LYS A 582 29.88 -27.13 -1.75
N VAL A 583 29.88 -25.87 -2.18
CA VAL A 583 29.81 -25.48 -3.60
C VAL A 583 30.70 -24.29 -3.92
N ASP A 584 31.00 -24.10 -5.20
CA ASP A 584 31.61 -22.87 -5.71
C ASP A 584 30.67 -21.66 -5.56
N GLU A 585 31.24 -20.46 -5.56
CA GLU A 585 30.50 -19.19 -5.49
C GLU A 585 29.87 -18.82 -6.85
N THR A 586 29.02 -19.71 -7.38
CA THR A 586 28.24 -19.51 -8.62
C THR A 586 26.78 -19.97 -8.45
N PRO A 587 25.78 -19.29 -9.04
CA PRO A 587 24.38 -19.73 -8.96
C PRO A 587 24.12 -21.13 -9.51
N ALA A 588 24.87 -21.52 -10.55
CA ALA A 588 24.77 -22.84 -11.16
C ALA A 588 25.27 -23.96 -10.24
N ALA A 589 26.33 -23.75 -9.46
CA ALA A 589 26.82 -24.75 -8.51
C ALA A 589 25.81 -24.99 -7.37
N PHE A 590 25.21 -23.91 -6.82
CA PHE A 590 24.11 -24.02 -5.85
C PHE A 590 22.92 -24.81 -6.42
N LEU A 591 22.48 -24.51 -7.64
CA LEU A 591 21.35 -25.22 -8.25
C LEU A 591 21.66 -26.71 -8.51
N ARG A 592 22.84 -27.03 -9.05
CA ARG A 592 23.27 -28.43 -9.26
C ARG A 592 23.35 -29.22 -7.96
N ALA A 593 23.90 -28.64 -6.89
CA ALA A 593 23.95 -29.29 -5.58
C ALA A 593 22.55 -29.65 -5.05
N ILE A 594 21.57 -28.77 -5.25
CA ILE A 594 20.17 -29.02 -4.88
C ILE A 594 19.54 -30.09 -5.77
N GLN A 595 19.85 -30.11 -7.07
CA GLN A 595 19.38 -31.14 -8.01
C GLN A 595 19.97 -32.53 -7.76
N VAL A 596 21.20 -32.62 -7.21
CA VAL A 596 21.92 -33.89 -6.95
C VAL A 596 21.67 -34.42 -5.53
N HIS A 597 21.22 -33.59 -4.59
CA HIS A 597 21.02 -33.98 -3.19
C HIS A 597 19.62 -33.70 -2.63
N GLY A 598 18.72 -33.07 -3.39
CA GLY A 598 17.30 -33.01 -3.05
C GLY A 598 16.65 -34.37 -3.25
N ASP A 599 16.17 -34.97 -2.16
CA ASP A 599 15.35 -36.18 -2.16
C ASP A 599 13.94 -35.88 -1.57
N PRO A 600 12.90 -36.68 -1.87
CA PRO A 600 11.53 -36.40 -1.41
C PRO A 600 11.32 -36.38 0.11
N ASP A 601 12.25 -36.93 0.89
CA ASP A 601 12.19 -36.93 2.36
C ASP A 601 12.91 -35.71 2.98
N VAL A 602 13.56 -34.88 2.17
CA VAL A 602 14.21 -33.64 2.64
C VAL A 602 13.13 -32.66 3.09
N GLN A 603 13.07 -32.41 4.40
CA GLN A 603 12.07 -31.53 5.01
C GLN A 603 12.32 -30.04 4.71
N LEU A 604 13.59 -29.65 4.54
CA LEU A 604 14.00 -28.27 4.28
C LEU A 604 15.37 -28.17 3.60
N VAL A 605 15.53 -27.22 2.69
CA VAL A 605 16.84 -26.83 2.12
C VAL A 605 17.21 -25.41 2.56
N MET A 606 18.32 -25.27 3.29
CA MET A 606 18.89 -23.98 3.67
C MET A 606 20.06 -23.63 2.75
N CYS A 607 20.11 -22.39 2.26
CA CYS A 607 21.15 -21.91 1.35
C CYS A 607 21.84 -20.67 1.95
N ILE A 608 23.15 -20.79 2.21
CA ILE A 608 23.99 -19.67 2.69
C ILE A 608 24.62 -19.01 1.47
N LEU A 609 24.06 -17.88 1.05
CA LEU A 609 24.39 -17.18 -0.19
C LEU A 609 25.51 -16.14 0.02
N PRO A 610 26.54 -16.09 -0.85
CA PRO A 610 27.65 -15.15 -0.69
C PRO A 610 27.24 -13.68 -0.91
N SER A 611 26.22 -13.42 -1.73
CA SER A 611 25.74 -12.08 -2.07
C SER A 611 24.22 -12.01 -2.21
N ASN A 612 23.68 -10.80 -2.31
CA ASN A 612 22.28 -10.54 -2.64
C ASN A 612 22.00 -10.45 -4.15
N GLN A 613 22.87 -11.00 -5.01
CA GLN A 613 22.61 -11.08 -6.45
C GLN A 613 21.38 -11.95 -6.71
N LYS A 614 20.41 -11.40 -7.47
CA LYS A 614 19.06 -11.95 -7.63
C LYS A 614 19.07 -13.39 -8.16
N ASN A 615 19.95 -13.70 -9.11
CA ASN A 615 20.05 -14.99 -9.79
C ASN A 615 20.22 -16.19 -8.82
N TYR A 616 20.96 -16.03 -7.71
CA TYR A 616 21.05 -17.10 -6.70
C TYR A 616 19.68 -17.42 -6.10
N TYR A 617 18.97 -16.39 -5.65
CA TYR A 617 17.68 -16.53 -4.98
C TYR A 617 16.61 -17.04 -5.95
N ASP A 618 16.52 -16.44 -7.15
CA ASP A 618 15.53 -16.80 -8.16
C ASP A 618 15.68 -18.24 -8.63
N SER A 619 16.89 -18.69 -9.00
CA SER A 619 17.12 -20.06 -9.47
C SER A 619 16.78 -21.10 -8.41
N ILE A 620 17.21 -20.86 -7.15
CA ILE A 620 16.91 -21.75 -6.02
C ILE A 620 15.41 -21.78 -5.73
N LYS A 621 14.75 -20.61 -5.67
CA LYS A 621 13.31 -20.53 -5.36
C LYS A 621 12.44 -21.07 -6.48
N LYS A 622 12.81 -20.87 -7.75
CA LYS A 622 12.05 -21.39 -8.89
C LYS A 622 12.01 -22.92 -8.88
N TYR A 623 13.18 -23.56 -8.77
CA TYR A 623 13.30 -25.01 -8.70
C TYR A 623 12.60 -25.57 -7.46
N LEU A 624 12.90 -25.04 -6.27
CA LEU A 624 12.37 -25.57 -5.01
C LEU A 624 10.89 -25.25 -4.72
N SER A 625 10.28 -24.32 -5.47
CA SER A 625 8.83 -24.07 -5.35
C SER A 625 8.00 -24.86 -6.37
N SER A 626 8.60 -25.41 -7.43
CA SER A 626 7.86 -25.90 -8.60
C SER A 626 8.28 -27.28 -9.11
N ASP A 627 9.59 -27.58 -9.11
CA ASP A 627 10.17 -28.73 -9.82
C ASP A 627 10.70 -29.79 -8.85
N CYS A 628 11.10 -29.38 -7.65
CA CYS A 628 11.38 -30.24 -6.49
C CYS A 628 10.79 -29.56 -5.24
N PRO A 629 9.53 -29.87 -4.85
CA PRO A 629 8.72 -29.00 -4.00
C PRO A 629 9.07 -29.07 -2.50
N VAL A 630 10.23 -28.53 -2.13
CA VAL A 630 10.79 -28.56 -0.76
C VAL A 630 10.88 -27.15 -0.16
N PRO A 631 10.39 -26.92 1.08
CA PRO A 631 10.50 -25.62 1.74
C PRO A 631 11.96 -25.15 1.86
N SER A 632 12.20 -23.85 1.62
CA SER A 632 13.56 -23.33 1.45
C SER A 632 13.87 -22.03 2.19
N GLN A 633 15.06 -21.96 2.78
CA GLN A 633 15.54 -20.89 3.65
C GLN A 633 16.85 -20.28 3.13
N CYS A 634 16.80 -19.07 2.58
CA CYS A 634 18.00 -18.37 2.08
C CYS A 634 18.52 -17.38 3.14
N VAL A 635 19.81 -17.41 3.43
CA VAL A 635 20.49 -16.48 4.37
C VAL A 635 21.76 -15.96 3.71
N LEU A 636 22.08 -14.67 3.90
CA LEU A 636 23.32 -14.10 3.36
C LEU A 636 24.48 -14.33 4.34
N THR A 637 25.68 -14.66 3.84
CA THR A 637 26.90 -14.81 4.67
C THR A 637 27.15 -13.56 5.54
N ARG A 638 26.96 -12.35 4.96
CA ARG A 638 27.05 -11.06 5.67
C ARG A 638 26.04 -10.84 6.81
N THR A 639 25.02 -11.68 6.93
CA THR A 639 24.05 -11.65 8.04
C THR A 639 24.55 -12.49 9.22
N LEU A 640 25.24 -13.60 8.94
CA LEU A 640 25.85 -14.46 9.97
C LEU A 640 27.12 -13.82 10.56
N ASN A 641 27.91 -13.11 9.76
CA ASN A 641 29.14 -12.43 10.21
C ASN A 641 28.91 -11.22 11.15
N LYS A 642 27.67 -10.86 11.48
CA LYS A 642 27.37 -9.71 12.35
C LYS A 642 27.56 -10.06 13.82
N GLN A 643 28.73 -9.70 14.34
CA GLN A 643 29.11 -9.74 15.76
C GLN A 643 27.95 -9.28 16.67
N GLY A 644 27.76 -9.98 17.79
CA GLY A 644 26.70 -9.71 18.76
C GLY A 644 25.26 -10.09 18.34
N THR A 645 24.97 -10.30 17.05
CA THR A 645 23.57 -10.46 16.57
C THR A 645 23.14 -11.90 16.27
N MET A 646 24.06 -12.88 16.29
CA MET A 646 23.80 -14.27 15.88
C MET A 646 22.56 -14.89 16.56
N LEU A 647 22.34 -14.63 17.85
CA LEU A 647 21.21 -15.21 18.60
C LEU A 647 19.84 -14.69 18.12
N SER A 648 19.71 -13.40 17.82
CA SER A 648 18.46 -12.80 17.34
C SER A 648 18.21 -13.11 15.86
N VAL A 649 19.29 -13.25 15.07
CA VAL A 649 19.24 -13.79 13.71
C VAL A 649 18.75 -15.24 13.71
N ALA A 650 19.34 -16.11 14.53
CA ALA A 650 18.94 -17.51 14.68
C ALA A 650 17.49 -17.65 15.18
N THR A 651 17.04 -16.80 16.11
CA THR A 651 15.63 -16.76 16.56
C THR A 651 14.68 -16.53 15.39
N LYS A 652 14.91 -15.48 14.58
CA LYS A 652 14.04 -15.16 13.44
C LYS A 652 14.06 -16.27 12.38
N ILE A 653 15.20 -16.91 12.16
CA ILE A 653 15.34 -18.03 11.24
C ILE A 653 14.60 -19.29 11.77
N ALA A 654 14.71 -19.61 13.06
CA ALA A 654 14.00 -20.74 13.68
C ALA A 654 12.47 -20.61 13.53
N MET A 655 11.93 -19.42 13.78
CA MET A 655 10.52 -19.10 13.55
C MET A 655 10.11 -19.28 12.09
N GLN A 656 10.89 -18.73 11.15
CA GLN A 656 10.63 -18.83 9.71
C GLN A 656 10.69 -20.29 9.22
N MET A 657 11.66 -21.08 9.71
CA MET A 657 11.76 -22.52 9.42
C MET A 657 10.59 -23.31 10.00
N THR A 658 10.18 -23.02 11.24
CA THR A 658 9.00 -23.65 11.88
C THR A 658 7.73 -23.42 11.05
N CYS A 659 7.48 -22.19 10.58
CA CYS A 659 6.34 -21.86 9.71
C CYS A 659 6.37 -22.59 8.35
N LYS A 660 7.57 -22.77 7.79
CA LYS A 660 7.80 -23.47 6.52
C LYS A 660 7.56 -24.97 6.60
N LEU A 661 7.66 -25.53 7.81
CA LEU A 661 7.36 -26.93 8.15
C LEU A 661 5.92 -27.12 8.67
N GLY A 662 5.04 -26.12 8.52
CA GLY A 662 3.64 -26.20 8.92
C GLY A 662 3.38 -26.01 10.43
N GLY A 663 4.37 -25.52 11.19
CA GLY A 663 4.24 -25.20 12.61
C GLY A 663 3.39 -23.94 12.88
N GLU A 664 2.83 -23.89 14.08
CA GLU A 664 1.96 -22.82 14.61
C GLU A 664 2.75 -22.04 15.67
N LEU A 665 3.08 -20.76 15.44
CA LEU A 665 3.90 -20.01 16.40
C LEU A 665 3.09 -19.57 17.64
N TRP A 666 2.09 -18.72 17.41
CA TRP A 666 1.19 -18.19 18.43
C TRP A 666 -0.23 -18.02 17.86
N SER A 667 -1.19 -17.70 18.73
CA SER A 667 -2.57 -17.36 18.34
C SER A 667 -3.11 -16.19 19.16
N VAL A 668 -4.32 -15.73 18.82
CA VAL A 668 -5.08 -14.72 19.55
C VAL A 668 -6.50 -15.25 19.71
N GLU A 669 -7.14 -14.98 20.84
CA GLU A 669 -8.51 -15.42 21.10
C GLU A 669 -9.49 -14.77 20.11
N ILE A 670 -10.13 -15.58 19.26
CA ILE A 670 -11.15 -15.13 18.30
C ILE A 670 -12.45 -15.89 18.59
N PRO A 671 -13.43 -15.29 19.29
CA PRO A 671 -14.64 -15.99 19.78
C PRO A 671 -15.71 -16.23 18.69
N LEU A 672 -15.30 -16.43 17.44
CA LEU A 672 -16.17 -16.71 16.30
C LEU A 672 -16.03 -18.18 15.88
N LYS A 673 -17.03 -19.00 16.22
CA LYS A 673 -17.07 -20.43 15.85
C LYS A 673 -17.14 -20.61 14.33
N SER A 674 -16.41 -21.62 13.83
CA SER A 674 -16.34 -22.02 12.41
C SER A 674 -16.11 -20.83 11.44
N LEU A 675 -15.06 -20.05 11.73
CA LEU A 675 -14.61 -18.92 10.92
C LEU A 675 -13.38 -19.28 10.07
N MET A 676 -13.51 -19.17 8.76
CA MET A 676 -12.40 -19.06 7.82
C MET A 676 -12.12 -17.58 7.52
N VAL A 677 -10.84 -17.18 7.52
CA VAL A 677 -10.41 -15.87 7.00
C VAL A 677 -9.52 -16.07 5.79
N VAL A 678 -9.69 -15.21 4.79
CA VAL A 678 -9.01 -15.30 3.49
C VAL A 678 -8.33 -13.98 3.17
N GLY A 679 -7.16 -14.05 2.53
CA GLY A 679 -6.41 -12.93 1.98
C GLY A 679 -6.22 -13.10 0.49
N ILE A 680 -6.45 -12.03 -0.27
CA ILE A 680 -6.24 -11.97 -1.71
C ILE A 680 -5.38 -10.76 -2.03
N ASP A 681 -4.29 -10.97 -2.77
CA ASP A 681 -3.45 -9.93 -3.37
C ASP A 681 -3.26 -10.21 -4.86
N ILE A 682 -2.97 -9.17 -5.65
CA ILE A 682 -2.63 -9.29 -7.08
C ILE A 682 -1.39 -8.44 -7.37
N CYS A 683 -0.37 -9.06 -7.95
CA CYS A 683 0.86 -8.38 -8.37
C CYS A 683 1.12 -8.60 -9.87
N ARG A 684 1.71 -7.62 -10.56
CA ARG A 684 2.15 -7.80 -11.96
C ARG A 684 3.49 -8.51 -12.00
N ASP A 685 3.64 -9.46 -12.91
CA ASP A 685 4.89 -10.18 -13.08
C ASP A 685 6.01 -9.27 -13.61
N ALA A 686 7.19 -9.36 -13.00
CA ALA A 686 8.32 -8.48 -13.30
C ALA A 686 9.00 -8.78 -14.64
N LEU A 687 8.89 -10.02 -15.14
CA LEU A 687 9.39 -10.41 -16.47
C LEU A 687 8.34 -10.14 -17.56
N ASN A 688 7.07 -10.42 -17.28
CA ASN A 688 5.98 -10.28 -18.24
C ASN A 688 4.83 -9.39 -17.72
N LYS A 689 4.86 -8.11 -18.10
CA LYS A 689 3.88 -7.08 -17.68
C LYS A 689 2.43 -7.36 -18.12
N ASN A 690 2.20 -8.33 -19.01
CA ASN A 690 0.89 -8.82 -19.44
C ASN A 690 0.38 -10.02 -18.62
N VAL A 691 1.14 -10.47 -17.61
CA VAL A 691 0.74 -11.48 -16.63
C VAL A 691 0.51 -10.79 -15.28
N VAL A 692 -0.60 -11.14 -14.63
CA VAL A 692 -0.83 -10.85 -13.22
C VAL A 692 -0.85 -12.15 -12.43
N VAL A 693 -0.27 -12.07 -11.23
CA VAL A 693 -0.08 -13.15 -10.27
C VAL A 693 -1.10 -12.95 -9.16
N VAL A 694 -2.09 -13.83 -9.09
CA VAL A 694 -3.13 -13.81 -8.05
C VAL A 694 -2.70 -14.73 -6.93
N GLY A 695 -2.53 -14.18 -5.73
CA GLY A 695 -2.20 -14.94 -4.52
C GLY A 695 -3.40 -15.01 -3.59
N PHE A 696 -3.75 -16.22 -3.19
CA PHE A 696 -4.89 -16.52 -2.32
C PHE A 696 -4.40 -17.33 -1.11
N VAL A 697 -4.71 -16.88 0.10
CA VAL A 697 -4.31 -17.55 1.35
C VAL A 697 -5.52 -17.62 2.28
N ALA A 698 -5.85 -18.79 2.81
CA ALA A 698 -7.01 -19.03 3.67
C ALA A 698 -6.64 -19.81 4.94
N SER A 699 -7.19 -19.44 6.09
CA SER A 699 -7.02 -20.20 7.33
C SER A 699 -7.79 -21.52 7.28
N ILE A 700 -7.17 -22.64 7.67
CA ILE A 700 -7.82 -23.97 7.62
C ILE A 700 -8.32 -24.49 8.97
N ASN A 701 -8.06 -23.80 10.08
CA ASN A 701 -8.43 -24.24 11.42
C ASN A 701 -9.03 -23.11 12.28
N SER A 702 -9.79 -23.50 13.31
CA SER A 702 -10.52 -22.58 14.21
C SER A 702 -9.64 -21.58 14.97
N ARG A 703 -8.36 -21.91 15.23
CA ARG A 703 -7.40 -21.00 15.89
C ARG A 703 -6.77 -19.96 14.94
N ILE A 704 -7.01 -20.07 13.63
CA ILE A 704 -6.47 -19.17 12.58
C ILE A 704 -4.92 -19.16 12.63
N THR A 705 -4.34 -20.36 12.77
CA THR A 705 -2.88 -20.59 12.88
C THR A 705 -2.32 -21.36 11.69
N ARG A 706 -3.12 -22.20 11.03
CA ARG A 706 -2.73 -22.99 9.84
C ARG A 706 -3.33 -22.38 8.57
N TRP A 707 -2.58 -22.42 7.47
CA TRP A 707 -2.89 -21.69 6.25
C TRP A 707 -2.79 -22.56 5.01
N PHE A 708 -3.85 -22.60 4.20
CA PHE A 708 -3.80 -23.05 2.81
C PHE A 708 -3.45 -21.86 1.92
N SER A 709 -2.66 -22.10 0.87
CA SER A 709 -2.19 -21.09 -0.06
C SER A 709 -2.26 -21.60 -1.50
N ARG A 710 -2.64 -20.72 -2.43
CA ARG A 710 -2.64 -20.98 -3.87
C ARG A 710 -2.22 -19.72 -4.61
N CYS A 711 -1.43 -19.90 -5.66
CA CYS A 711 -1.02 -18.83 -6.56
C CYS A 711 -1.37 -19.23 -8.01
N VAL A 712 -1.85 -18.28 -8.82
CA VAL A 712 -2.26 -18.52 -10.21
C VAL A 712 -1.72 -17.42 -11.11
N LEU A 713 -1.21 -17.79 -12.30
CA LEU A 713 -0.69 -16.86 -13.30
C LEU A 713 -1.71 -16.69 -14.44
N GLN A 714 -2.32 -15.51 -14.53
CA GLN A 714 -3.31 -15.18 -15.57
C GLN A 714 -2.82 -14.07 -16.50
N ARG A 715 -3.00 -14.26 -17.82
CA ARG A 715 -2.65 -13.28 -18.86
C ARG A 715 -3.78 -12.27 -19.02
N THR A 716 -3.59 -11.04 -18.56
CA THR A 716 -4.59 -9.97 -18.65
C THR A 716 -3.96 -8.58 -18.51
N ALA A 717 -4.63 -7.58 -19.08
CA ALA A 717 -4.28 -6.18 -18.90
C ALA A 717 -4.83 -5.58 -17.58
N ALA A 718 -5.75 -6.25 -16.89
CA ALA A 718 -6.45 -5.73 -15.71
C ALA A 718 -6.09 -6.46 -14.40
N ASP A 719 -5.98 -5.72 -13.29
CA ASP A 719 -5.65 -6.24 -11.96
C ASP A 719 -6.87 -6.81 -11.22
N ILE A 720 -7.61 -7.69 -11.91
CA ILE A 720 -8.82 -8.38 -11.46
C ILE A 720 -8.62 -9.89 -11.60
N ALA A 721 -9.00 -10.67 -10.57
CA ALA A 721 -8.82 -12.11 -10.55
C ALA A 721 -9.97 -12.88 -11.25
N ASP A 722 -9.62 -13.87 -12.05
CA ASP A 722 -10.51 -14.80 -12.77
C ASP A 722 -10.44 -16.24 -12.21
N CYS A 723 -9.50 -16.49 -11.31
CA CYS A 723 -9.22 -17.81 -10.74
C CYS A 723 -9.83 -18.04 -9.34
N LEU A 724 -10.58 -17.08 -8.79
CA LEU A 724 -10.97 -17.10 -7.37
C LEU A 724 -11.86 -18.29 -7.03
N LYS A 725 -12.68 -18.77 -7.97
CA LYS A 725 -13.47 -19.99 -7.78
C LYS A 725 -12.58 -21.20 -7.50
N VAL A 726 -11.57 -21.39 -8.34
CA VAL A 726 -10.60 -22.49 -8.28
C VAL A 726 -9.70 -22.40 -7.02
N CYS A 727 -9.49 -21.20 -6.49
CA CYS A 727 -8.81 -21.00 -5.21
C CYS A 727 -9.71 -21.31 -4.00
N MET A 728 -10.93 -20.76 -3.98
CA MET A 728 -11.89 -20.92 -2.86
C MET A 728 -12.34 -22.38 -2.70
N THR A 729 -12.70 -23.07 -3.79
CA THR A 729 -13.01 -24.51 -3.74
C THR A 729 -11.83 -25.33 -3.19
N GLY A 730 -10.58 -24.93 -3.47
CA GLY A 730 -9.39 -25.54 -2.86
C GLY A 730 -9.33 -25.36 -1.34
N ALA A 731 -9.62 -24.14 -0.86
CA ALA A 731 -9.64 -23.83 0.57
C ALA A 731 -10.77 -24.53 1.33
N LEU A 732 -11.98 -24.54 0.78
CA LEU A 732 -13.14 -25.25 1.34
C LEU A 732 -12.85 -26.75 1.50
N ASN A 733 -12.27 -27.37 0.47
CA ASN A 733 -11.83 -28.78 0.53
C ASN A 733 -10.75 -29.03 1.60
N ARG A 734 -9.81 -28.11 1.81
CA ARG A 734 -8.78 -28.24 2.87
C ARG A 734 -9.37 -28.03 4.27
N TRP A 735 -10.32 -27.10 4.43
CA TRP A 735 -11.06 -26.88 5.67
C TRP A 735 -11.91 -28.10 6.04
N TYR A 736 -12.71 -28.63 5.10
CA TYR A 736 -13.55 -29.81 5.33
C TYR A 736 -12.72 -31.04 5.75
N ARG A 737 -11.56 -31.27 5.12
CA ARG A 737 -10.61 -32.34 5.49
C ARG A 737 -9.97 -32.17 6.88
N HIS A 738 -10.05 -30.99 7.50
CA HIS A 738 -9.44 -30.71 8.80
C HIS A 738 -10.47 -30.54 9.94
N ASN A 739 -11.68 -30.07 9.63
CA ASN A 739 -12.72 -29.76 10.61
C ASN A 739 -13.96 -30.68 10.49
N HIS A 740 -14.01 -31.54 9.47
CA HIS A 740 -15.12 -32.45 9.13
C HIS A 740 -16.49 -31.80 8.85
N ASP A 741 -16.51 -30.47 8.71
CA ASP A 741 -17.64 -29.63 8.33
C ASP A 741 -17.14 -28.43 7.50
N LEU A 742 -18.03 -27.72 6.82
CA LEU A 742 -17.74 -26.47 6.10
C LEU A 742 -17.57 -25.28 7.08
N PRO A 743 -16.92 -24.17 6.67
CA PRO A 743 -16.87 -22.97 7.49
C PRO A 743 -18.27 -22.34 7.55
N ALA A 744 -18.82 -22.09 8.74
CA ALA A 744 -20.10 -21.37 8.86
C ALA A 744 -19.96 -19.89 8.44
N ARG A 745 -18.74 -19.34 8.55
CA ARG A 745 -18.42 -17.95 8.24
C ARG A 745 -17.11 -17.85 7.46
N ILE A 746 -17.11 -17.06 6.40
CA ILE A 746 -15.92 -16.69 5.63
C ILE A 746 -15.79 -15.17 5.60
N VAL A 747 -14.63 -14.64 5.97
CA VAL A 747 -14.30 -13.20 5.81
C VAL A 747 -13.08 -13.06 4.91
N VAL A 748 -13.28 -12.47 3.73
CA VAL A 748 -12.25 -12.28 2.70
C VAL A 748 -11.72 -10.85 2.75
N TYR A 749 -10.41 -10.69 2.88
CA TYR A 749 -9.72 -9.41 2.80
C TYR A 749 -8.93 -9.30 1.48
N ARG A 750 -9.29 -8.32 0.64
CA ARG A 750 -8.72 -8.09 -0.69
C ARG A 750 -7.88 -6.81 -0.67
N ASP A 751 -6.57 -6.95 -0.78
CA ASP A 751 -5.63 -5.82 -0.88
C ASP A 751 -5.56 -5.28 -2.32
N GLY A 752 -4.98 -4.08 -2.49
CA GLY A 752 -4.59 -3.54 -3.80
C GLY A 752 -5.67 -2.92 -4.69
N VAL A 753 -6.93 -2.80 -4.22
CA VAL A 753 -8.06 -2.34 -5.07
C VAL A 753 -8.24 -0.81 -5.03
N GLY A 754 -8.06 -0.15 -6.18
CA GLY A 754 -8.36 1.28 -6.36
C GLY A 754 -9.86 1.61 -6.39
N ASN A 755 -10.23 2.89 -6.30
CA ASN A 755 -11.64 3.33 -6.34
C ASN A 755 -12.34 2.91 -7.65
N GLY A 756 -11.82 3.30 -8.81
CA GLY A 756 -12.32 2.86 -10.13
C GLY A 756 -12.24 1.36 -10.44
N GLN A 757 -11.77 0.51 -9.53
CA GLN A 757 -11.81 -0.96 -9.65
C GLN A 757 -12.89 -1.60 -8.75
N LEU A 758 -13.47 -0.85 -7.81
CA LEU A 758 -14.38 -1.36 -6.79
C LEU A 758 -15.61 -2.08 -7.39
N LYS A 759 -16.18 -1.50 -8.46
CA LYS A 759 -17.29 -2.08 -9.20
C LYS A 759 -16.92 -3.41 -9.88
N ALA A 760 -15.75 -3.48 -10.52
CA ALA A 760 -15.29 -4.70 -11.18
C ALA A 760 -15.07 -5.84 -10.18
N VAL A 761 -14.53 -5.54 -8.99
CA VAL A 761 -14.41 -6.53 -7.90
C VAL A 761 -15.79 -7.03 -7.45
N LEU A 762 -16.77 -6.13 -7.28
CA LEU A 762 -18.14 -6.49 -6.90
C LEU A 762 -18.90 -7.31 -7.96
N GLU A 763 -18.73 -7.00 -9.23
CA GLU A 763 -19.47 -7.64 -10.33
C GLU A 763 -18.76 -8.89 -10.90
N TYR A 764 -17.46 -9.08 -10.60
CA TYR A 764 -16.64 -10.16 -11.17
C TYR A 764 -15.95 -11.07 -10.13
N GLU A 765 -15.32 -10.51 -9.09
CA GLU A 765 -14.60 -11.30 -8.09
C GLU A 765 -15.54 -11.91 -7.03
N VAL A 766 -16.45 -11.10 -6.48
CA VAL A 766 -17.40 -11.57 -5.45
C VAL A 766 -18.30 -12.72 -5.94
N PRO A 767 -18.87 -12.71 -7.18
CA PRO A 767 -19.67 -13.82 -7.67
C PRO A 767 -18.91 -15.14 -7.86
N GLN A 768 -17.58 -15.12 -8.10
CA GLN A 768 -16.77 -16.33 -8.12
C GLN A 768 -16.66 -16.97 -6.74
N LEU A 769 -16.44 -16.14 -5.71
CA LEU A 769 -16.35 -16.56 -4.31
C LEU A 769 -17.69 -17.16 -3.85
N LEU A 770 -18.81 -16.48 -4.14
CA LEU A 770 -20.16 -16.97 -3.81
C LEU A 770 -20.49 -18.30 -4.48
N LYS A 771 -20.28 -18.43 -5.80
CA LYS A 771 -20.50 -19.70 -6.53
C LYS A 771 -19.73 -20.87 -5.93
N SER A 772 -18.51 -20.63 -5.45
CA SER A 772 -17.70 -21.66 -4.79
C SER A 772 -18.33 -22.17 -3.49
N VAL A 773 -18.93 -21.28 -2.71
CA VAL A 773 -19.62 -21.61 -1.47
C VAL A 773 -20.93 -22.38 -1.77
N THR A 774 -21.71 -21.92 -2.75
CA THR A 774 -22.95 -22.57 -3.17
C THR A 774 -22.72 -23.96 -3.76
N GLU A 775 -21.68 -24.14 -4.58
CA GLU A 775 -21.39 -25.43 -5.23
C GLU A 775 -20.73 -26.46 -4.30
N CYS A 776 -20.13 -26.03 -3.17
CA CYS A 776 -19.52 -26.94 -2.19
C CYS A 776 -20.49 -27.42 -1.09
N GLY A 777 -21.71 -26.87 -0.99
CA GLY A 777 -22.66 -27.21 0.08
C GLY A 777 -24.00 -27.70 -0.44
N SER A 778 -24.43 -28.88 0.02
CA SER A 778 -25.78 -29.44 -0.26
C SER A 778 -26.89 -28.50 0.20
N ASP A 779 -26.71 -27.89 1.38
CA ASP A 779 -27.56 -26.83 1.92
C ASP A 779 -26.90 -25.46 1.73
N ALA A 780 -27.32 -24.72 0.71
CA ALA A 780 -26.80 -23.39 0.36
C ALA A 780 -27.09 -22.27 1.40
N ARG A 781 -27.44 -22.62 2.64
CA ARG A 781 -27.78 -21.71 3.75
C ARG A 781 -26.81 -21.77 4.94
N SER A 782 -25.84 -22.69 4.96
CA SER A 782 -24.96 -22.91 6.12
C SER A 782 -23.78 -21.92 6.22
N CYS A 783 -23.15 -21.61 5.09
CA CYS A 783 -21.93 -20.80 5.01
C CYS A 783 -22.22 -19.36 4.55
N ARG A 784 -21.70 -18.36 5.28
CA ARG A 784 -21.92 -16.92 5.01
C ARG A 784 -20.63 -16.19 4.65
N LEU A 785 -20.69 -15.28 3.68
CA LEU A 785 -19.52 -14.57 3.14
C LEU A 785 -19.52 -13.07 3.49
N SER A 786 -18.36 -12.54 3.88
CA SER A 786 -18.06 -11.11 3.88
C SER A 786 -16.84 -10.84 2.99
N VAL A 787 -16.82 -9.70 2.28
CA VAL A 787 -15.66 -9.25 1.50
C VAL A 787 -15.30 -7.82 1.87
N VAL A 788 -14.06 -7.63 2.29
CA VAL A 788 -13.49 -6.37 2.79
C VAL A 788 -12.32 -5.96 1.90
N VAL A 789 -12.44 -4.82 1.23
CA VAL A 789 -11.33 -4.20 0.50
C VAL A 789 -10.41 -3.49 1.48
N VAL A 790 -9.12 -3.78 1.40
CA VAL A 790 -8.06 -3.22 2.25
C VAL A 790 -7.19 -2.27 1.44
N ARG A 791 -6.87 -1.10 2.01
CA ARG A 791 -5.99 -0.11 1.36
C ARG A 791 -4.97 0.45 2.35
N LYS A 792 -3.74 -0.06 2.25
CA LYS A 792 -2.54 0.35 3.02
C LYS A 792 -2.15 1.83 2.83
N ARG A 793 -2.49 2.44 1.69
CA ARG A 793 -2.05 3.79 1.29
C ARG A 793 -3.27 4.68 1.07
N CYS A 794 -3.63 5.47 2.08
CA CYS A 794 -4.66 6.51 1.99
C CYS A 794 -4.05 7.91 2.19
N LEU A 795 -4.80 8.96 1.80
CA LEU A 795 -4.41 10.36 2.06
C LEU A 795 -4.71 10.79 3.51
N LEU A 796 -5.67 10.16 4.19
CA LEU A 796 -6.06 10.52 5.55
C LEU A 796 -4.90 10.32 6.55
N ARG A 797 -4.66 11.33 7.37
CA ARG A 797 -3.79 11.28 8.55
C ARG A 797 -4.63 11.58 9.78
N LEU A 798 -4.33 10.85 10.85
CA LEU A 798 -4.96 10.97 12.15
C LEU A 798 -3.87 11.31 13.16
N PHE A 799 -4.16 12.25 14.04
CA PHE A 799 -3.24 12.70 15.09
C PHE A 799 -3.99 12.71 16.43
N ALA A 800 -3.43 12.12 17.47
CA ALA A 800 -4.00 12.24 18.82
C ALA A 800 -3.69 13.63 19.39
N SER A 801 -4.70 14.27 19.99
CA SER A 801 -4.54 15.57 20.65
C SER A 801 -4.22 15.39 22.13
N THR A 802 -3.08 15.92 22.57
CA THR A 802 -2.58 15.81 23.95
C THR A 802 -1.90 17.12 24.34
N ASP A 803 -2.39 17.78 25.38
CA ASP A 803 -1.79 18.98 25.99
C ASP A 803 -1.39 20.07 24.98
N HIS A 804 -2.34 20.44 24.12
CA HIS A 804 -2.20 21.39 22.99
C HIS A 804 -1.20 20.98 21.90
N THR A 805 -0.60 19.79 21.99
CA THR A 805 0.26 19.18 20.96
C THR A 805 -0.46 18.06 20.21
N VAL A 806 0.15 17.61 19.10
CA VAL A 806 -0.32 16.44 18.34
C VAL A 806 0.72 15.32 18.34
N GLN A 807 0.24 14.09 18.53
CA GLN A 807 1.06 12.87 18.55
C GLN A 807 0.49 11.81 17.60
N ASN A 808 1.24 10.72 17.37
CA ASN A 808 0.71 9.57 16.62
C ASN A 808 -0.38 8.90 17.46
N PRO A 809 -1.57 8.56 16.89
CA PRO A 809 -2.60 7.84 17.62
C PRO A 809 -2.13 6.47 18.14
N PRO A 810 -2.66 6.00 19.28
CA PRO A 810 -2.29 4.71 19.83
C PRO A 810 -2.72 3.54 18.92
N LEU A 811 -2.05 2.40 19.09
CA LEU A 811 -2.44 1.14 18.48
C LEU A 811 -3.88 0.79 18.84
N GLY A 812 -4.64 0.27 17.87
CA GLY A 812 -6.07 -0.01 18.04
C GLY A 812 -6.98 1.20 17.81
N THR A 813 -6.46 2.39 17.46
CA THR A 813 -7.31 3.53 17.08
C THR A 813 -8.12 3.22 15.82
N VAL A 814 -9.44 3.27 15.95
CA VAL A 814 -10.45 3.14 14.89
C VAL A 814 -11.15 4.47 14.66
N VAL A 815 -11.43 4.80 13.40
CA VAL A 815 -12.30 5.91 12.97
C VAL A 815 -13.29 5.40 11.93
N ASP A 816 -14.58 5.47 12.25
CA ASP A 816 -15.70 4.92 11.50
C ASP A 816 -16.86 5.92 11.31
N SER A 817 -16.61 7.19 11.62
CA SER A 817 -17.51 8.33 11.48
C SER A 817 -16.75 9.60 11.06
N GLU A 818 -17.48 10.58 10.53
CA GLU A 818 -17.05 11.92 10.05
C GLU A 818 -16.00 11.97 8.93
N ALA A 819 -14.91 11.21 9.03
CA ALA A 819 -13.84 11.09 8.03
C ALA A 819 -14.03 9.89 7.07
N THR A 820 -15.23 9.27 7.09
CA THR A 820 -15.63 8.10 6.30
C THR A 820 -16.63 8.45 5.20
N ARG A 821 -17.01 7.49 4.35
CA ARG A 821 -17.89 7.74 3.19
C ARG A 821 -19.35 7.37 3.45
N PRO A 822 -20.33 8.26 3.23
CA PRO A 822 -21.72 7.96 3.56
C PRO A 822 -22.26 6.75 2.78
N GLU A 823 -21.78 6.54 1.54
CA GLU A 823 -22.18 5.46 0.63
C GLU A 823 -21.56 4.10 0.96
N TRP A 824 -20.53 4.06 1.83
CA TRP A 824 -19.76 2.85 2.13
C TRP A 824 -19.91 2.42 3.59
N TYR A 825 -19.90 1.11 3.82
CA TYR A 825 -19.57 0.57 5.14
C TYR A 825 -18.04 0.50 5.26
N ASP A 826 -17.43 1.64 5.57
CA ASP A 826 -15.99 1.80 5.67
C ASP A 826 -15.50 2.32 7.02
N PHE A 827 -14.25 1.98 7.37
CA PHE A 827 -13.56 2.43 8.57
C PHE A 827 -12.04 2.50 8.36
N TYR A 828 -11.36 3.23 9.24
CA TYR A 828 -9.90 3.31 9.33
C TYR A 828 -9.42 2.64 10.61
N LEU A 829 -8.26 1.98 10.57
CA LEU A 829 -7.62 1.36 11.74
C LEU A 829 -6.11 1.63 11.76
N ILE A 830 -5.60 2.00 12.94
CA ILE A 830 -4.17 2.11 13.27
C ILE A 830 -3.73 0.81 13.94
N SER A 831 -3.11 -0.10 13.18
CA SER A 831 -2.59 -1.37 13.68
C SER A 831 -1.06 -1.50 13.56
N GLN A 832 -0.33 -0.38 13.45
CA GLN A 832 1.13 -0.36 13.44
C GLN A 832 1.66 0.96 14.02
N THR A 833 2.78 0.92 14.75
CA THR A 833 3.49 2.12 15.26
C THR A 833 4.42 2.73 14.20
N ALA A 834 4.65 4.05 14.30
CA ALA A 834 5.62 4.77 13.49
C ALA A 834 6.78 5.30 14.36
N ASN A 835 7.91 4.57 14.39
CA ASN A 835 9.07 4.91 15.22
C ASN A 835 9.76 6.22 14.81
N ARG A 836 9.58 6.68 13.56
CA ARG A 836 9.94 8.03 13.09
C ARG A 836 8.85 8.52 12.12
N GLY A 837 8.43 9.76 12.30
CA GLY A 837 7.43 10.43 11.46
C GLY A 837 5.98 10.15 11.86
N THR A 838 5.07 10.34 10.90
CA THR A 838 3.61 10.19 11.09
C THR A 838 3.15 8.78 10.72
N VAL A 839 2.26 8.19 11.52
CA VAL A 839 1.59 6.92 11.19
C VAL A 839 0.54 7.11 10.07
N SER A 840 0.40 6.13 9.20
CA SER A 840 -0.67 6.08 8.18
C SER A 840 -1.72 5.05 8.57
N PRO A 841 -3.02 5.42 8.66
CA PRO A 841 -4.09 4.45 8.89
C PRO A 841 -4.34 3.61 7.63
N THR A 842 -4.67 2.34 7.85
CA THR A 842 -5.20 1.47 6.78
C THR A 842 -6.70 1.69 6.68
N HIS A 843 -7.19 1.84 5.45
CA HIS A 843 -8.62 1.96 5.14
C HIS A 843 -9.20 0.58 4.81
N TYR A 844 -10.40 0.32 5.32
CA TYR A 844 -11.16 -0.92 5.14
C TYR A 844 -12.57 -0.56 4.65
N ASN A 845 -13.00 -1.12 3.53
CA ASN A 845 -14.37 -0.97 3.01
C ASN A 845 -15.02 -2.35 2.88
N VAL A 846 -16.09 -2.60 3.63
CA VAL A 846 -16.89 -3.81 3.51
C VAL A 846 -17.81 -3.66 2.31
N ILE A 847 -17.48 -4.37 1.24
CA ILE A 847 -18.18 -4.27 -0.05
C ILE A 847 -19.36 -5.25 -0.15
N TYR A 848 -19.31 -6.33 0.64
CA TYR A 848 -20.31 -7.39 0.69
C TYR A 848 -20.32 -8.00 2.10
N ASP A 849 -21.49 -8.25 2.70
CA ASP A 849 -21.58 -8.96 3.98
C ASP A 849 -22.92 -9.67 4.23
N ASP A 850 -22.93 -11.00 4.05
CA ASP A 850 -24.00 -11.91 4.49
C ASP A 850 -23.79 -12.42 5.93
N ASN A 851 -22.60 -12.22 6.53
CA ASN A 851 -22.39 -12.61 7.93
C ASN A 851 -23.19 -11.74 8.89
N ALA A 852 -23.53 -10.51 8.48
CA ALA A 852 -24.19 -9.47 9.25
C ALA A 852 -23.48 -9.22 10.59
N LEU A 853 -22.15 -9.01 10.53
CA LEU A 853 -21.38 -8.73 11.73
C LEU A 853 -21.63 -7.28 12.17
N LYS A 854 -21.93 -7.08 13.47
CA LYS A 854 -21.94 -5.72 14.05
C LYS A 854 -20.61 -5.02 13.72
N PRO A 855 -20.60 -3.71 13.39
CA PRO A 855 -19.36 -3.02 12.99
C PRO A 855 -18.19 -3.19 13.95
N ASP A 856 -18.49 -3.15 15.25
CA ASP A 856 -17.52 -3.42 16.32
C ASP A 856 -16.83 -4.78 16.19
N HIS A 857 -17.58 -5.82 15.83
CA HIS A 857 -17.05 -7.18 15.68
C HIS A 857 -16.14 -7.28 14.45
N MET A 858 -16.51 -6.64 13.33
CA MET A 858 -15.68 -6.61 12.11
C MET A 858 -14.37 -5.83 12.34
N GLN A 859 -14.45 -4.69 13.03
CA GLN A 859 -13.29 -3.87 13.40
C GLN A 859 -12.34 -4.63 14.34
N ARG A 860 -12.87 -5.26 15.40
CA ARG A 860 -12.08 -6.04 16.36
C ARG A 860 -11.52 -7.33 15.76
N LEU A 861 -12.25 -8.02 14.89
CA LEU A 861 -11.71 -9.15 14.11
C LEU A 861 -10.53 -8.69 13.26
N THR A 862 -10.69 -7.60 12.51
CA THR A 862 -9.62 -7.03 11.68
C THR A 862 -8.37 -6.72 12.51
N PHE A 863 -8.51 -6.10 13.68
CA PHE A 863 -7.39 -5.84 14.59
C PHE A 863 -6.76 -7.11 15.17
N LYS A 864 -7.55 -8.11 15.60
CA LYS A 864 -7.04 -9.42 16.04
C LYS A 864 -6.19 -10.09 14.95
N LEU A 865 -6.64 -10.07 13.69
CA LEU A 865 -5.90 -10.64 12.56
C LEU A 865 -4.58 -9.92 12.25
N CYS A 866 -4.42 -8.64 12.61
CA CYS A 866 -3.15 -7.91 12.48
C CYS A 866 -2.03 -8.44 13.40
N HIS A 867 -2.36 -9.31 14.38
CA HIS A 867 -1.38 -9.92 15.28
C HIS A 867 -0.84 -11.28 14.77
N LEU A 868 -1.45 -11.89 13.74
CA LEU A 868 -1.20 -13.29 13.36
C LEU A 868 -0.17 -13.50 12.24
N TYR A 869 0.71 -12.52 11.98
CA TYR A 869 1.72 -12.59 10.92
C TYR A 869 3.09 -13.05 11.46
N TYR A 870 3.38 -14.34 11.31
CA TYR A 870 4.47 -15.03 11.98
C TYR A 870 5.90 -14.59 11.64
N ASN A 871 6.10 -13.80 10.58
CA ASN A 871 7.42 -13.26 10.20
C ASN A 871 7.76 -11.92 10.92
N TRP A 872 6.92 -11.50 11.87
CA TRP A 872 7.13 -10.30 12.70
C TRP A 872 6.51 -10.53 14.09
N GLN A 873 7.29 -10.33 15.16
CA GLN A 873 6.89 -10.55 16.56
C GLN A 873 6.02 -9.40 17.12
N GLY A 874 5.11 -8.86 16.31
CA GLY A 874 4.33 -7.69 16.70
C GLY A 874 3.21 -7.34 15.74
N LEU A 875 2.56 -6.22 16.01
CA LEU A 875 1.44 -5.71 15.20
C LEU A 875 1.87 -5.21 13.81
N ILE A 876 1.08 -5.54 12.77
CA ILE A 876 1.26 -5.08 11.38
C ILE A 876 0.03 -4.29 10.86
N SER A 877 0.25 -3.45 9.84
CA SER A 877 -0.74 -2.51 9.30
C SER A 877 -1.93 -3.13 8.55
N VAL A 878 -1.94 -4.43 8.29
CA VAL A 878 -3.05 -5.17 7.64
C VAL A 878 -3.24 -6.55 8.30
N PRO A 879 -4.40 -7.20 8.11
CA PRO A 879 -4.59 -8.58 8.54
C PRO A 879 -3.50 -9.51 7.99
N ALA A 880 -3.05 -10.43 8.83
CA ALA A 880 -2.12 -11.50 8.46
C ALA A 880 -2.48 -12.20 7.12
N PRO A 881 -3.75 -12.59 6.83
CA PRO A 881 -4.10 -13.16 5.52
C PRO A 881 -3.67 -12.28 4.32
N CYS A 882 -3.87 -10.96 4.36
CA CYS A 882 -3.40 -10.06 3.29
C CYS A 882 -1.87 -10.05 3.20
N GLN A 883 -1.18 -10.01 4.34
CA GLN A 883 0.27 -9.94 4.35
C GLN A 883 0.93 -11.26 3.93
N TYR A 884 0.27 -12.40 4.15
CA TYR A 884 0.65 -13.70 3.60
C TYR A 884 0.38 -13.79 2.09
N ALA A 885 -0.82 -13.42 1.63
CA ALA A 885 -1.15 -13.38 0.20
C ALA A 885 -0.17 -12.48 -0.58
N HIS A 886 0.17 -11.31 -0.03
CA HIS A 886 1.16 -10.40 -0.58
C HIS A 886 2.59 -10.96 -0.59
N LYS A 887 2.97 -11.80 0.37
CA LYS A 887 4.27 -12.47 0.34
C LYS A 887 4.33 -13.57 -0.73
N LEU A 888 3.23 -14.29 -0.93
CA LEU A 888 3.08 -15.29 -1.99
C LEU A 888 3.10 -14.66 -3.39
N THR A 889 2.30 -13.61 -3.65
CA THR A 889 2.31 -12.88 -4.92
C THR A 889 3.68 -12.30 -5.22
N PHE A 890 4.31 -11.62 -4.25
CA PHE A 890 5.61 -10.99 -4.45
C PHE A 890 6.69 -12.02 -4.78
N LEU A 891 6.77 -13.15 -4.05
CA LEU A 891 7.73 -14.22 -4.36
C LEU A 891 7.54 -14.76 -5.79
N VAL A 892 6.29 -14.97 -6.20
CA VAL A 892 6.00 -15.56 -7.51
C VAL A 892 6.22 -14.56 -8.64
N ALA A 893 5.72 -13.33 -8.52
CA ALA A 893 5.83 -12.26 -9.50
C ALA A 893 7.25 -11.67 -9.64
N GLN A 894 8.11 -11.84 -8.63
CA GLN A 894 9.48 -11.31 -8.63
C GLN A 894 10.58 -12.36 -8.77
N SER A 895 10.34 -13.65 -8.50
CA SER A 895 11.42 -14.67 -8.50
C SER A 895 11.07 -16.01 -9.12
N VAL A 896 9.85 -16.54 -8.93
CA VAL A 896 9.50 -17.90 -9.41
C VAL A 896 9.01 -17.88 -10.86
N HIS A 897 8.16 -16.91 -11.22
CA HIS A 897 7.58 -16.73 -12.56
C HIS A 897 6.88 -17.99 -13.12
N LYS A 898 6.34 -18.82 -12.23
CA LYS A 898 5.65 -20.10 -12.45
C LYS A 898 4.74 -20.37 -11.25
N GLU A 899 3.67 -21.14 -11.43
CA GLU A 899 2.82 -21.57 -10.30
C GLU A 899 3.59 -22.56 -9.39
N PRO A 900 3.64 -22.34 -8.07
CA PRO A 900 4.23 -23.29 -7.12
C PRO A 900 3.42 -24.60 -7.00
N SER A 901 4.08 -25.70 -6.62
CA SER A 901 3.41 -26.99 -6.39
C SER A 901 2.36 -26.91 -5.28
N LEU A 902 1.26 -27.63 -5.48
CA LEU A 902 0.16 -27.78 -4.51
C LEU A 902 0.53 -28.65 -3.29
N GLU A 903 1.69 -29.30 -3.29
CA GLU A 903 2.25 -29.98 -2.12
C GLU A 903 2.66 -28.99 -1.03
N LEU A 904 3.29 -27.87 -1.42
CA LEU A 904 3.69 -26.79 -0.51
C LEU A 904 2.49 -25.98 0.01
N ALA A 905 1.29 -26.15 -0.56
CA ALA A 905 0.15 -25.28 -0.35
C ALA A 905 -0.32 -25.13 1.11
N ASN A 906 -0.09 -26.15 1.96
CA ASN A 906 -0.50 -26.11 3.38
C ASN A 906 0.52 -25.43 4.32
N ASN A 907 1.67 -25.00 3.77
CA ASN A 907 2.80 -24.47 4.54
C ASN A 907 3.07 -23.02 4.16
N LEU A 908 3.68 -22.26 5.08
CA LEU A 908 4.08 -20.87 4.83
C LEU A 908 5.44 -20.80 4.09
N PHE A 909 5.58 -21.57 3.01
CA PHE A 909 6.84 -21.78 2.26
C PHE A 909 7.46 -20.50 1.68
N TYR A 910 6.61 -19.48 1.47
CA TYR A 910 6.89 -18.20 0.83
C TYR A 910 7.37 -17.08 1.79
N LEU A 911 7.52 -17.36 3.09
CA LEU A 911 8.05 -16.40 4.08
C LEU A 911 9.56 -16.15 3.98
#